data_AF-A0A5D2N485-F1
#
_entry.id   AF-A0A5D2N485-F1
#
_cell.length_a   1.000
_cell.length_b   1.000
_cell.length_c   1.000
_cell.angle_alpha   90.00
_cell.angle_beta   90.00
_cell.angle_gamma   90.00
#
_symmetry.space_group_name_H-M   'P 1'
#
loop_
_entity.id
_entity.type
_entity.pdbx_description
1 polymer ?
#
loop_
_entity_poly.entity_id
_entity_poly.type
_entity_poly.pdbx_seq_one_letter_code
_entity_poly.pdbx_strand_id
1 'polypeptide(L)'
;MRFSLKKEKISTSASGSRAPQIANARLKCIYFPIRQGKENIERILQSLDAEGCGVGENFENYSRVSIRRLGRLLPDARWAILPFMDFRQRKGDQSHLLKRCCLRVKCFVETDAGFNPMPSKTDLAHHSPFSIALRNFGNRPQDKEKDVEIEIHRDGKQLTPVQLEREYREWLLLMHHRYDEEIDSGEDPPVLIVNPLNKKALGISSDVIRVHQALKRKELLWKSGQKIKVLKGAYAGCYKNNVYATIEYFLIEGFEGDSGGEARIICRPLGTENGCELSVKGGTPNLNIQDSLSLPISVIDSGKCIAINDSDWERQLEKHNQKTPSRIDLLNVKQCHWLGIDGAFPTSLTIPAGQNPPDDIVAVFRPSSFEVSKVSNYLDQKDIVKTNLEMLMKVQYRTENHRDAKQINSLRIAPSSFKGFHGLYKFPLGVKFPHLFKKAGAYTFSFSSEHSRCQNYNLTITVVPSEKVGKWQLLGDTRFPSYSVRAGSCFPPFSIACYDIYDNRMSFTSIPDLKITLGMNEYLSVDVVKMKPSLSSDKLAIVIEDVMVETNGLDSIRPNYAATLMIYIQDESTSIPLECQVTPGALHRIEVSSQLPGKQLLPGFVIEQFVLEMFDVYGNHVEEGLEVQFQLNGFSIPGLIGSKHKVDNLGRIDLGGLLKVTAGYGKQVSLSILHGDKVTFKQAFQTEKRELRISSSIPEHCLAGSTLENISFEVIDSTGDVDGTFHDDEKCGRFHTLVVKSESHQIDDSIRYAFKHGRCNIASLPLPQTEGPLFFKAFHSRYTELYCDVEISLVHAPNVDTDENEVQSSDGKLMLLQNSPFFNNGNVGNLLALVKYDEGLKSELCKHGERVGKLENYLKTLNNRKTDIELYMSELQDSLEPDLLVKDLDCLSTKEEITKLIKGRGHSAASTLLCSIAQGHWMDVMQDVVGVVALLGTVGSVKLSRILAEYLGEDQMVAVVCKSYEVARALEQYDHKGEVDSRLGLHAEATALSKSISGRFLVVCLEDIRPYLGGVEVNDPQRKLILPAPRLLSGNYPPGFIGYAVNLVNLEHPHIDYRTESGHGLRETLFYRLFSKVQVYETREEMENARNCITHGAVSLDGGILRKNGIISLGFRNPEIYFPVQITNVSPKRKKIMEQIKEKQLELRTTLQGINVASEKLDRARHKFNRKQKQYQKYLDNIDDAINDTVTPSTTPSQCTQRLGTPSKVII
;
A
#
# COMPACT_ATOMS: atom_id res chain seq x y z
N MET A 1 85.85 -10.29 29.19
CA MET A 1 84.98 -11.45 29.39
C MET A 1 85.78 -12.52 30.09
N ARG A 2 85.20 -13.12 31.13
CA ARG A 2 85.79 -14.22 31.90
C ARG A 2 84.92 -15.44 31.72
N PHE A 3 85.54 -16.56 31.36
CA PHE A 3 84.88 -17.85 31.13
C PHE A 3 85.32 -18.81 32.24
N SER A 4 84.37 -19.49 32.88
CA SER A 4 84.63 -20.46 33.95
C SER A 4 83.79 -21.72 33.78
N LEU A 5 84.32 -22.89 34.16
CA LEU A 5 83.56 -24.14 34.14
C LEU A 5 82.65 -24.25 35.37
N LYS A 6 81.39 -24.68 35.20
CA LYS A 6 80.43 -24.88 36.30
C LYS A 6 80.85 -26.04 37.21
N LYS A 7 80.71 -25.85 38.52
CA LYS A 7 81.28 -26.74 39.57
C LYS A 7 80.72 -28.18 39.63
N GLU A 8 79.62 -28.51 38.95
CA GLU A 8 78.93 -29.82 39.14
C GLU A 8 79.58 -31.04 38.44
N LYS A 9 80.66 -30.88 37.68
CA LYS A 9 81.42 -32.02 37.13
C LYS A 9 82.93 -31.85 37.19
N ILE A 10 83.47 -31.54 38.38
CA ILE A 10 84.87 -31.88 38.68
C ILE A 10 84.90 -33.36 39.07
N SER A 11 84.68 -34.27 38.11
CA SER A 11 84.93 -35.70 38.31
C SER A 11 86.34 -36.04 37.82
N THR A 12 87.17 -36.39 38.78
CA THR A 12 88.50 -36.99 38.68
C THR A 12 88.59 -38.12 37.66
N SER A 13 89.40 -37.95 36.61
CA SER A 13 90.32 -39.01 36.13
C SER A 13 91.28 -38.51 35.04
N ALA A 14 92.53 -38.96 35.17
CA ALA A 14 93.64 -38.99 34.22
C ALA A 14 94.67 -37.84 34.29
N SER A 15 95.89 -38.27 34.56
CA SER A 15 97.17 -37.58 34.68
C SER A 15 97.60 -36.83 33.41
N GLY A 16 98.07 -35.59 33.61
CA GLY A 16 98.84 -34.82 32.63
C GLY A 16 98.21 -33.45 32.29
N SER A 17 98.84 -32.37 32.75
CA SER A 17 98.49 -30.95 32.48
C SER A 17 97.10 -30.52 32.97
N ARG A 18 97.04 -29.78 34.11
CA ARG A 18 95.82 -29.11 34.60
C ARG A 18 95.22 -28.25 33.47
N ALA A 19 94.08 -28.65 32.91
CA ALA A 19 93.33 -27.82 31.99
C ALA A 19 92.93 -26.51 32.71
N PRO A 20 93.08 -25.34 32.06
CA PRO A 20 92.73 -24.07 32.67
C PRO A 20 91.24 -24.08 33.03
N GLN A 21 90.93 -23.81 34.30
CA GLN A 21 89.54 -23.74 34.79
C GLN A 21 88.88 -22.39 34.45
N ILE A 22 89.69 -21.41 34.06
CA ILE A 22 89.29 -20.05 33.72
C ILE A 22 90.01 -19.64 32.43
N ALA A 23 89.30 -18.94 31.54
CA ALA A 23 89.89 -18.29 30.37
C ALA A 23 89.38 -16.85 30.26
N ASN A 24 90.20 -15.93 29.74
CA ASN A 24 89.80 -14.53 29.55
C ASN A 24 89.90 -14.12 28.09
N ALA A 25 88.89 -13.39 27.63
CA ALA A 25 88.88 -12.75 26.31
C ALA A 25 88.50 -11.27 26.43
N ARG A 26 89.21 -10.40 25.71
CA ARG A 26 88.88 -8.99 25.54
C ARG A 26 88.44 -8.75 24.10
N LEU A 27 87.24 -8.20 23.94
CA LEU A 27 86.70 -7.84 22.63
C LEU A 27 86.89 -6.33 22.42
N LYS A 28 87.42 -5.95 21.26
CA LYS A 28 87.54 -4.56 20.81
C LYS A 28 86.88 -4.42 19.46
N CYS A 29 85.73 -3.73 19.42
CA CYS A 29 85.01 -3.44 18.18
C CYS A 29 85.48 -2.10 17.60
N ILE A 30 85.78 -2.07 16.30
CA ILE A 30 86.14 -0.86 15.55
C ILE A 30 85.11 -0.66 14.44
N TYR A 31 84.52 0.53 14.38
CA TYR A 31 83.57 0.93 13.34
C TYR A 31 84.32 1.59 12.18
N PHE A 32 84.02 1.16 10.95
CA PHE A 32 84.55 1.72 9.73
C PHE A 32 83.46 2.52 9.03
N PRO A 33 83.53 3.86 9.07
CA PRO A 33 82.45 4.71 8.56
C PRO A 33 82.39 4.75 7.03
N ILE A 34 81.29 5.28 6.51
CA ILE A 34 81.18 5.74 5.12
C ILE A 34 81.94 7.06 4.98
N ARG A 35 82.75 7.19 3.94
CA ARG A 35 83.36 8.47 3.55
C ARG A 35 83.07 8.77 2.09
N GLN A 36 82.57 9.97 1.81
CA GLN A 36 82.18 10.39 0.46
C GLN A 36 81.22 9.38 -0.20
N GLY A 37 80.25 8.84 0.55
CA GLY A 37 79.27 7.89 0.05
C GLY A 37 79.79 6.46 -0.23
N LYS A 38 81.07 6.14 0.01
CA LYS A 38 81.65 4.80 -0.20
C LYS A 38 82.09 4.15 1.11
N GLU A 39 81.89 2.84 1.23
CA GLU A 39 82.27 2.06 2.43
C GLU A 39 83.81 2.05 2.60
N ASN A 40 84.31 2.44 3.77
CA ASN A 40 85.76 2.54 3.99
C ASN A 40 86.46 1.16 3.94
N ILE A 41 85.80 0.08 4.38
CA ILE A 41 86.32 -1.29 4.20
C ILE A 41 86.47 -1.63 2.71
N GLU A 42 85.51 -1.24 1.87
CA GLU A 42 85.59 -1.48 0.42
C GLU A 42 86.74 -0.68 -0.21
N ARG A 43 86.98 0.56 0.24
CA ARG A 43 88.14 1.35 -0.18
C ARG A 43 89.47 0.68 0.21
N ILE A 44 89.55 0.16 1.43
CA ILE A 44 90.75 -0.57 1.91
C ILE A 44 90.96 -1.85 1.11
N LEU A 45 89.90 -2.60 0.80
CA LEU A 45 90.01 -3.82 -0.02
C LEU A 45 90.47 -3.50 -1.45
N GLN A 46 89.92 -2.44 -2.05
CA GLN A 46 90.32 -1.99 -3.39
C GLN A 46 91.76 -1.48 -3.43
N SER A 47 92.23 -0.77 -2.39
CA SER A 47 93.63 -0.32 -2.32
C SER A 47 94.58 -1.51 -2.19
N LEU A 48 94.23 -2.50 -1.36
CA LEU A 48 95.02 -3.74 -1.21
C LEU A 48 95.08 -4.55 -2.50
N ASP A 49 93.97 -4.61 -3.26
CA ASP A 49 93.95 -5.29 -4.55
C ASP A 49 94.78 -4.54 -5.60
N ALA A 50 94.71 -3.21 -5.63
CA ALA A 50 95.55 -2.36 -6.48
C ALA A 50 97.05 -2.47 -6.15
N GLU A 51 97.41 -2.75 -4.90
CA GLU A 51 98.77 -3.03 -4.44
C GLU A 51 99.24 -4.48 -4.75
N GLY A 52 98.41 -5.30 -5.41
CA GLY A 52 98.76 -6.66 -5.82
C GLY A 52 98.64 -7.72 -4.73
N CYS A 53 97.96 -7.42 -3.61
CA CYS A 53 97.83 -8.35 -2.47
C CYS A 53 96.81 -9.48 -2.69
N GLY A 54 96.21 -9.60 -3.88
CA GLY A 54 95.37 -10.75 -4.29
C GLY A 54 94.23 -11.04 -3.31
N VAL A 55 93.43 -10.01 -2.96
CA VAL A 55 92.39 -10.15 -1.95
C VAL A 55 91.11 -10.69 -2.61
N GLY A 56 90.89 -12.01 -2.53
CA GLY A 56 89.64 -12.65 -3.01
C GLY A 56 88.38 -12.31 -2.17
N GLU A 57 88.45 -11.30 -1.30
CA GLU A 57 87.36 -10.87 -0.44
C GLU A 57 86.78 -9.53 -0.89
N ASN A 58 85.45 -9.43 -0.84
CA ASN A 58 84.66 -8.24 -1.04
C ASN A 58 84.03 -7.79 0.30
N PHE A 59 83.33 -6.65 0.27
CA PHE A 59 82.68 -6.13 1.47
C PHE A 59 81.71 -7.13 2.13
N GLU A 60 81.03 -8.00 1.38
CA GLU A 60 80.06 -8.94 1.96
C GLU A 60 80.72 -10.14 2.63
N ASN A 61 81.82 -10.67 2.08
CA ASN A 61 82.49 -11.89 2.58
C ASN A 61 83.72 -11.61 3.47
N TYR A 62 84.12 -10.35 3.64
CA TYR A 62 85.25 -9.96 4.50
C TYR A 62 85.10 -10.41 5.95
N SER A 63 86.16 -11.03 6.50
CA SER A 63 86.19 -11.52 7.89
C SER A 63 86.02 -10.38 8.92
N ARG A 64 84.99 -10.53 9.76
CA ARG A 64 84.57 -9.51 10.75
C ARG A 64 85.21 -9.66 12.11
N VAL A 65 85.84 -10.81 12.37
CA VAL A 65 86.51 -11.09 13.63
C VAL A 65 87.95 -11.48 13.34
N SER A 66 88.87 -11.03 14.19
CA SER A 66 90.29 -11.42 14.14
C SER A 66 90.78 -11.71 15.55
N ILE A 67 91.45 -12.86 15.72
CA ILE A 67 91.82 -13.36 17.04
C ILE A 67 93.32 -13.22 17.26
N ARG A 68 93.69 -12.67 18.41
CA ARG A 68 95.06 -12.62 18.92
C ARG A 68 95.14 -13.41 20.22
N ARG A 69 96.06 -14.36 20.29
CA ARG A 69 96.33 -15.10 21.53
C ARG A 69 97.66 -14.65 22.11
N LEU A 70 97.67 -14.19 23.35
CA LEU A 70 98.86 -13.65 24.03
C LEU A 70 99.61 -12.63 23.15
N GLY A 71 98.87 -11.74 22.48
CA GLY A 71 99.39 -10.71 21.58
C GLY A 71 99.69 -11.15 20.14
N ARG A 72 99.76 -12.45 19.84
CA ARG A 72 100.06 -12.96 18.49
C ARG A 72 98.78 -13.19 17.67
N LEU A 73 98.74 -12.65 16.45
CA LEU A 73 97.64 -12.87 15.50
C LEU A 73 97.58 -14.34 15.04
N LEU A 74 96.37 -14.90 15.02
CA LEU A 74 96.06 -16.21 14.46
C LEU A 74 95.54 -15.99 13.02
N PRO A 75 96.33 -16.28 11.97
CA PRO A 75 96.00 -15.90 10.60
C PRO A 75 94.78 -16.63 10.01
N ASP A 76 94.53 -17.88 10.40
CA ASP A 76 93.41 -18.68 9.90
C ASP A 76 92.15 -18.51 10.77
N ALA A 77 92.23 -17.80 11.90
CA ALA A 77 91.10 -17.47 12.78
C ALA A 77 90.21 -16.35 12.20
N ARG A 78 89.81 -16.51 10.94
CA ARG A 78 88.99 -15.56 10.16
C ARG A 78 87.51 -15.82 10.38
N TRP A 79 87.03 -15.50 11.59
CA TRP A 79 85.65 -15.80 11.94
C TRP A 79 84.68 -14.77 11.32
N ALA A 80 83.48 -15.26 10.97
CA ALA A 80 82.35 -14.41 10.67
C ALA A 80 81.95 -13.57 11.89
N ILE A 81 80.98 -12.67 11.72
CA ILE A 81 80.45 -11.85 12.81
C ILE A 81 79.99 -12.71 14.00
N LEU A 82 80.31 -12.28 15.23
CA LEU A 82 79.85 -12.99 16.42
C LEU A 82 78.32 -12.85 16.58
N PRO A 83 77.61 -13.85 17.11
CA PRO A 83 76.15 -13.82 17.18
C PRO A 83 75.53 -12.60 17.87
N PHE A 84 76.10 -12.12 18.99
CA PHE A 84 75.60 -10.92 19.66
C PHE A 84 75.77 -9.63 18.83
N MET A 85 76.64 -9.67 17.83
CA MET A 85 76.88 -8.57 16.90
C MET A 85 76.00 -8.66 15.64
N ASP A 86 75.33 -9.79 15.40
CA ASP A 86 74.58 -10.05 14.17
C ASP A 86 73.09 -9.71 14.30
N PHE A 87 72.73 -8.50 13.87
CA PHE A 87 71.33 -8.06 13.83
C PHE A 87 70.62 -8.40 12.52
N ARG A 88 71.23 -9.17 11.60
CA ARG A 88 70.69 -9.37 10.25
C ARG A 88 69.39 -10.16 10.19
N GLN A 89 69.07 -10.93 11.21
CA GLN A 89 67.85 -11.74 11.26
C GLN A 89 66.69 -11.08 12.03
N ARG A 90 66.92 -9.92 12.66
CA ARG A 90 65.90 -9.25 13.49
C ARG A 90 64.90 -8.48 12.62
N LYS A 91 63.62 -8.48 13.03
CA LYS A 91 62.51 -7.76 12.38
C LYS A 91 62.19 -6.50 13.18
N GLY A 92 61.94 -5.37 12.50
CA GLY A 92 61.63 -4.08 13.11
C GLY A 92 61.99 -2.91 12.19
N ASP A 93 61.52 -1.70 12.50
CA ASP A 93 61.64 -0.52 11.63
C ASP A 93 63.10 -0.12 11.33
N GLN A 94 64.04 -0.40 12.25
CA GLN A 94 65.48 -0.15 12.08
C GLN A 94 66.26 -1.37 11.56
N SER A 95 65.60 -2.47 11.20
CA SER A 95 66.27 -3.73 10.85
C SER A 95 67.18 -3.65 9.62
N HIS A 96 66.80 -2.84 8.62
CA HIS A 96 67.59 -2.62 7.40
C HIS A 96 68.87 -1.82 7.69
N LEU A 97 68.75 -0.77 8.50
CA LEU A 97 69.89 0.02 8.92
C LEU A 97 70.89 -0.80 9.75
N LEU A 98 70.38 -1.55 10.74
CA LEU A 98 71.22 -2.41 11.59
C LEU A 98 71.90 -3.52 10.80
N LYS A 99 71.22 -4.15 9.82
CA LYS A 99 71.82 -5.12 8.89
C LYS A 99 73.08 -4.57 8.22
N ARG A 100 73.03 -3.32 7.77
CA ARG A 100 74.13 -2.63 7.08
C ARG A 100 75.25 -2.27 8.05
N CYS A 101 74.90 -1.67 9.18
CA CYS A 101 75.88 -1.23 10.20
C CYS A 101 76.68 -2.40 10.81
N CYS A 102 76.09 -3.60 10.93
CA CYS A 102 76.80 -4.79 11.42
C CYS A 102 78.01 -5.15 10.56
N LEU A 103 77.93 -4.92 9.25
CA LEU A 103 79.01 -5.16 8.29
C LEU A 103 80.05 -4.02 8.27
N ARG A 104 79.93 -3.03 9.13
CA ARG A 104 80.94 -1.96 9.26
C ARG A 104 81.86 -2.14 10.45
N VAL A 105 81.62 -3.16 11.26
CA VAL A 105 82.41 -3.41 12.46
C VAL A 105 83.40 -4.53 12.23
N LYS A 106 84.65 -4.31 12.65
CA LYS A 106 85.64 -5.36 12.84
C LYS A 106 85.90 -5.54 14.32
N CYS A 107 85.76 -6.76 14.82
CA CYS A 107 86.02 -7.13 16.20
C CYS A 107 87.39 -7.80 16.32
N PHE A 108 88.23 -7.28 17.21
CA PHE A 108 89.48 -7.90 17.60
C PHE A 108 89.29 -8.61 18.93
N VAL A 109 89.58 -9.90 18.97
CA VAL A 109 89.46 -10.72 20.18
C VAL A 109 90.85 -11.05 20.70
N GLU A 110 91.20 -10.50 21.85
CA GLU A 110 92.45 -10.81 22.55
C GLU A 110 92.18 -11.89 23.60
N THR A 111 92.82 -13.05 23.45
CA THR A 111 92.67 -14.19 24.35
C THR A 111 93.94 -14.44 25.16
N ASP A 112 93.76 -14.91 26.38
CA ASP A 112 94.85 -15.30 27.26
C ASP A 112 95.27 -16.77 27.07
N ALA A 113 96.09 -17.29 27.98
CA ALA A 113 96.57 -18.66 27.94
C ALA A 113 95.44 -19.70 28.12
N GLY A 114 94.27 -19.32 28.63
CA GLY A 114 93.13 -20.20 28.86
C GLY A 114 92.45 -20.69 27.57
N PHE A 115 92.64 -19.98 26.45
CA PHE A 115 92.23 -20.43 25.13
C PHE A 115 93.35 -21.24 24.46
N ASN A 116 93.06 -22.48 24.07
CA ASN A 116 94.05 -23.33 23.41
C ASN A 116 94.04 -23.10 21.89
N PRO A 117 95.21 -22.91 21.24
CA PRO A 117 95.30 -22.85 19.79
C PRO A 117 95.25 -24.28 19.20
N MET A 118 94.97 -24.38 17.90
CA MET A 118 95.22 -25.59 17.13
C MET A 118 96.73 -25.92 17.10
N PRO A 119 97.12 -27.17 16.81
CA PRO A 119 98.54 -27.54 16.66
C PRO A 119 99.30 -26.67 15.65
N SER A 120 98.64 -26.22 14.57
CA SER A 120 99.19 -25.30 13.57
C SER A 120 99.46 -23.88 14.11
N LYS A 121 98.89 -23.53 15.27
CA LYS A 121 98.87 -22.18 15.85
C LYS A 121 98.26 -21.13 14.92
N THR A 122 97.39 -21.55 14.00
CA THR A 122 96.73 -20.65 13.04
C THR A 122 95.28 -20.32 13.38
N ASP A 123 94.60 -21.13 14.20
CA ASP A 123 93.25 -20.87 14.75
C ASP A 123 93.16 -21.38 16.21
N LEU A 124 92.04 -21.09 16.90
CA LEU A 124 91.69 -21.67 18.20
C LEU A 124 91.20 -23.12 18.05
N ALA A 125 91.49 -23.94 19.06
CA ALA A 125 91.06 -25.34 19.12
C ALA A 125 89.53 -25.45 19.05
N HIS A 126 89.01 -26.07 17.98
CA HIS A 126 87.58 -26.14 17.68
C HIS A 126 86.75 -26.93 18.71
N HIS A 127 87.36 -27.87 19.42
CA HIS A 127 86.69 -28.73 20.41
C HIS A 127 86.81 -28.20 21.85
N SER A 128 87.51 -27.09 22.08
CA SER A 128 87.63 -26.51 23.42
C SER A 128 86.30 -25.86 23.83
N PRO A 129 85.77 -26.15 25.05
CA PRO A 129 84.55 -25.54 25.55
C PRO A 129 84.58 -24.01 25.53
N PHE A 130 85.72 -23.40 25.87
CA PHE A 130 85.88 -21.95 25.84
C PHE A 130 85.86 -21.39 24.41
N SER A 131 86.53 -22.04 23.46
CA SER A 131 86.51 -21.63 22.05
C SER A 131 85.11 -21.72 21.44
N ILE A 132 84.34 -22.76 21.79
CA ILE A 132 82.95 -22.94 21.35
C ILE A 132 82.07 -21.84 21.96
N ALA A 133 82.15 -21.64 23.28
CA ALA A 133 81.39 -20.61 23.99
C ALA A 133 81.68 -19.19 23.48
N LEU A 134 82.93 -18.89 23.12
CA LEU A 134 83.31 -17.61 22.51
C LEU A 134 82.78 -17.46 21.08
N ARG A 135 82.86 -18.51 20.26
CA ARG A 135 82.37 -18.50 18.86
C ARG A 135 80.86 -18.31 18.79
N ASN A 136 80.12 -18.93 19.70
CA ASN A 136 78.66 -18.89 19.77
C ASN A 136 78.12 -17.81 20.71
N PHE A 137 78.98 -16.93 21.22
CA PHE A 137 78.60 -15.89 22.17
C PHE A 137 77.51 -14.96 21.60
N GLY A 138 76.32 -15.03 22.20
CA GLY A 138 75.10 -14.32 21.77
C GLY A 138 73.98 -15.21 21.23
N ASN A 139 74.24 -16.49 20.95
CA ASN A 139 73.21 -17.49 20.62
C ASN A 139 72.66 -18.18 21.87
N ARG A 140 71.55 -18.93 21.74
CA ARG A 140 71.05 -19.80 22.81
C ARG A 140 72.09 -20.91 23.10
N PRO A 141 72.40 -21.19 24.37
CA PRO A 141 73.46 -22.13 24.72
C PRO A 141 73.15 -23.54 24.20
N GLN A 142 74.10 -24.14 23.46
CA GLN A 142 74.02 -25.54 23.01
C GLN A 142 74.40 -26.51 24.16
N ASP A 143 74.09 -27.81 24.03
CA ASP A 143 74.35 -28.79 25.10
C ASP A 143 75.81 -28.86 25.57
N LYS A 144 76.77 -28.50 24.71
CA LYS A 144 78.22 -28.42 25.04
C LYS A 144 78.65 -27.10 25.71
N GLU A 145 77.76 -26.10 25.76
CA GLU A 145 77.99 -24.78 26.36
C GLU A 145 77.36 -24.63 27.73
N LYS A 146 76.46 -25.55 28.12
CA LYS A 146 75.78 -25.52 29.42
C LYS A 146 76.75 -25.54 30.60
N ASP A 147 77.97 -26.03 30.37
CA ASP A 147 79.03 -26.20 31.37
C ASP A 147 79.95 -24.98 31.52
N VAL A 148 79.81 -23.94 30.69
CA VAL A 148 80.63 -22.71 30.75
C VAL A 148 79.78 -21.53 31.23
N GLU A 149 80.23 -20.85 32.27
CA GLU A 149 79.69 -19.58 32.76
C GLU A 149 80.52 -18.41 32.20
N ILE A 150 79.86 -17.35 31.75
CA ILE A 150 80.50 -16.19 31.11
C ILE A 150 80.14 -14.93 31.88
N GLU A 151 81.16 -14.30 32.48
CA GLU A 151 81.03 -12.99 33.09
C GLU A 151 81.52 -11.89 32.12
N ILE A 152 80.65 -10.92 31.86
CA ILE A 152 80.91 -9.81 30.94
C ILE A 152 81.13 -8.56 31.77
N HIS A 153 82.24 -7.87 31.52
CA HIS A 153 82.58 -6.62 32.18
C HIS A 153 82.90 -5.53 31.15
N ARG A 154 82.37 -4.33 31.35
CA ARG A 154 82.70 -3.11 30.59
C ARG A 154 82.88 -1.96 31.58
N ASP A 155 83.99 -1.24 31.48
CA ASP A 155 84.31 -0.08 32.36
C ASP A 155 84.12 -0.37 33.86
N GLY A 156 84.50 -1.59 34.29
CA GLY A 156 84.37 -2.05 35.67
C GLY A 156 82.97 -2.55 36.10
N LYS A 157 81.94 -2.43 35.25
CA LYS A 157 80.58 -2.89 35.55
C LYS A 157 80.29 -4.25 34.90
N GLN A 158 79.63 -5.15 35.65
CA GLN A 158 79.17 -6.43 35.12
C GLN A 158 77.90 -6.23 34.28
N LEU A 159 77.87 -6.81 33.08
CA LEU A 159 76.75 -6.74 32.15
C LEU A 159 76.11 -8.11 31.95
N THR A 160 74.78 -8.14 31.84
CA THR A 160 74.08 -9.32 31.31
C THR A 160 74.20 -9.39 29.78
N PRO A 161 74.07 -10.56 29.14
CA PRO A 161 74.09 -10.68 27.68
C PRO A 161 73.08 -9.77 26.97
N VAL A 162 71.89 -9.58 27.56
CA VAL A 162 70.85 -8.70 27.03
C VAL A 162 71.24 -7.22 27.10
N GLN A 163 71.88 -6.81 28.21
CA GLN A 163 72.39 -5.45 28.37
C GLN A 163 73.54 -5.16 27.39
N LEU A 164 74.46 -6.11 27.20
CA LEU A 164 75.54 -6.01 26.23
C LEU A 164 75.00 -5.82 24.81
N GLU A 165 74.01 -6.61 24.41
CA GLU A 165 73.40 -6.50 23.09
C GLU A 165 72.72 -5.14 22.87
N ARG A 166 72.01 -4.63 23.89
CA ARG A 166 71.40 -3.29 23.85
C ARG A 166 72.45 -2.19 23.71
N GLU A 167 73.50 -2.22 24.54
CA GLU A 167 74.58 -1.23 24.47
C GLU A 167 75.36 -1.27 23.16
N TYR A 168 75.59 -2.48 22.61
CA TYR A 168 76.25 -2.63 21.31
C TYR A 168 75.38 -2.06 20.18
N ARG A 169 74.06 -2.30 20.23
CA ARG A 169 73.10 -1.71 19.27
C ARG A 169 73.08 -0.19 19.35
N GLU A 170 73.01 0.39 20.54
CA GLU A 170 73.03 1.85 20.73
C GLU A 170 74.35 2.46 20.27
N TRP A 171 75.48 1.81 20.57
CA TRP A 171 76.78 2.23 20.08
C TRP A 171 76.88 2.18 18.55
N LEU A 172 76.38 1.11 17.91
CA LEU A 172 76.34 1.00 16.44
C LEU A 172 75.57 2.15 15.79
N LEU A 173 74.38 2.47 16.30
CA LEU A 173 73.56 3.58 15.81
C LEU A 173 74.26 4.92 16.04
N LEU A 174 74.87 5.11 17.21
CA LEU A 174 75.63 6.32 17.51
C LEU A 174 76.84 6.49 16.56
N MET A 175 77.59 5.42 16.28
CA MET A 175 78.72 5.48 15.36
C MET A 175 78.26 5.80 13.93
N HIS A 176 77.17 5.20 13.47
CA HIS A 176 76.55 5.50 12.18
C HIS A 176 76.17 6.98 12.09
N HIS A 177 75.40 7.50 13.04
CA HIS A 177 74.96 8.90 13.02
C HIS A 177 76.11 9.92 13.14
N ARG A 178 77.19 9.56 13.85
CA ARG A 178 78.29 10.50 14.12
C ARG A 178 79.35 10.53 13.03
N TYR A 179 79.60 9.41 12.35
CA TYR A 179 80.78 9.26 11.49
C TYR A 179 80.50 8.91 10.04
N ASP A 180 79.28 8.49 9.68
CA ASP A 180 78.97 8.20 8.27
C ASP A 180 78.65 9.47 7.49
N GLU A 181 79.38 9.67 6.39
CA GLU A 181 79.13 10.72 5.40
C GLU A 181 78.32 10.11 4.23
N GLU A 182 76.99 10.09 4.35
CA GLU A 182 76.08 9.71 3.26
C GLU A 182 75.98 10.82 2.19
N ILE A 183 75.23 10.59 1.10
CA ILE A 183 75.06 11.59 0.02
C ILE A 183 74.26 12.76 0.58
N ASP A 184 74.84 13.96 0.54
CA ASP A 184 74.25 15.17 1.09
C ASP A 184 73.54 16.03 0.04
N SER A 185 73.74 15.80 -1.27
CA SER A 185 73.12 16.58 -2.35
C SER A 185 72.69 15.75 -3.56
N GLY A 186 71.59 16.15 -4.21
CA GLY A 186 71.25 15.73 -5.57
C GLY A 186 71.96 16.58 -6.63
N GLU A 187 71.78 16.24 -7.91
CA GLU A 187 72.34 17.00 -9.04
C GLU A 187 71.41 18.13 -9.50
N ASP A 188 70.16 18.14 -9.00
CA ASP A 188 69.12 19.12 -9.26
C ASP A 188 68.67 19.84 -7.98
N PRO A 189 68.11 21.06 -8.05
CA PRO A 189 67.59 21.75 -6.87
C PRO A 189 66.43 20.96 -6.22
N PRO A 190 66.47 20.72 -4.90
CA PRO A 190 65.47 19.89 -4.24
C PRO A 190 64.12 20.59 -4.09
N VAL A 191 63.04 19.82 -4.20
CA VAL A 191 61.73 20.23 -3.64
C VAL A 191 61.68 19.77 -2.18
N LEU A 192 61.59 20.75 -1.26
CA LEU A 192 61.53 20.51 0.18
C LEU A 192 60.10 20.17 0.61
N ILE A 193 59.91 19.00 1.23
CA ILE A 193 58.62 18.60 1.82
C ILE A 193 58.77 18.52 3.33
N VAL A 194 57.96 19.31 4.01
CA VAL A 194 57.89 19.37 5.48
C VAL A 194 56.69 18.54 5.94
N ASN A 195 56.96 17.60 6.84
CA ASN A 195 56.04 16.61 7.40
C ASN A 195 55.29 15.76 6.35
N PRO A 196 56.01 14.92 5.58
CA PRO A 196 55.41 14.08 4.53
C PRO A 196 54.35 13.12 5.09
N LEU A 197 53.21 13.04 4.41
CA LEU A 197 52.15 12.06 4.72
C LEU A 197 52.64 10.64 4.39
N ASN A 198 52.22 9.65 5.18
CA ASN A 198 52.58 8.24 4.98
C ASN A 198 54.10 7.94 4.98
N LYS A 199 54.84 8.47 5.96
CA LYS A 199 56.28 8.18 6.20
C LYS A 199 56.64 6.70 6.10
N LYS A 200 55.75 5.80 6.54
CA LYS A 200 55.94 4.34 6.46
C LYS A 200 55.97 3.78 5.02
N ALA A 201 55.14 4.32 4.11
CA ALA A 201 55.08 3.87 2.71
C ALA A 201 56.26 4.41 1.89
N LEU A 202 56.67 5.65 2.16
CA LEU A 202 57.92 6.22 1.66
C LEU A 202 59.15 5.57 2.33
N GLY A 203 58.94 5.00 3.52
CA GLY A 203 59.90 4.36 4.43
C GLY A 203 60.96 5.31 4.97
N ILE A 204 60.64 6.59 5.07
CA ILE A 204 61.49 7.63 5.63
C ILE A 204 61.28 7.79 7.13
N SER A 205 62.26 8.35 7.83
CA SER A 205 62.19 8.63 9.28
C SER A 205 62.15 10.11 9.64
N SER A 206 62.68 10.98 8.79
CA SER A 206 62.73 12.43 9.00
C SER A 206 61.39 13.14 8.74
N ASP A 207 61.19 14.24 9.45
CA ASP A 207 60.09 15.19 9.22
C ASP A 207 60.35 16.11 8.02
N VAL A 208 61.57 16.13 7.48
CA VAL A 208 61.94 16.93 6.31
C VAL A 208 62.58 16.00 5.28
N ILE A 209 62.10 16.09 4.03
CA ILE A 209 62.69 15.38 2.89
C ILE A 209 62.95 16.32 1.73
N ARG A 210 64.03 16.03 1.02
CA ARG A 210 64.42 16.66 -0.24
C ARG A 210 64.12 15.70 -1.38
N VAL A 211 63.24 16.14 -2.28
CA VAL A 211 62.85 15.38 -3.48
C VAL A 211 63.67 15.87 -4.66
N HIS A 212 64.38 14.95 -5.30
CA HIS A 212 65.25 15.18 -6.45
C HIS A 212 64.78 14.37 -7.66
N GLN A 213 65.04 14.89 -8.86
CA GLN A 213 64.81 14.18 -10.12
C GLN A 213 66.08 13.49 -10.63
N ALA A 214 67.26 13.90 -10.17
CA ALA A 214 68.54 13.34 -10.61
C ALA A 214 69.51 13.13 -9.45
N LEU A 215 70.19 11.98 -9.47
CA LEU A 215 71.16 11.61 -8.44
C LEU A 215 72.37 10.91 -9.07
N LYS A 216 73.57 11.31 -8.67
CA LYS A 216 74.81 10.65 -9.08
C LYS A 216 75.27 9.66 -8.02
N ARG A 217 75.46 8.40 -8.40
CA ARG A 217 75.89 7.32 -7.49
C ARG A 217 76.71 6.27 -8.25
N LYS A 218 77.83 5.84 -7.66
CA LYS A 218 78.82 4.95 -8.31
C LYS A 218 79.26 5.44 -9.70
N GLU A 219 79.55 6.74 -9.81
CA GLU A 219 79.97 7.39 -11.06
C GLU A 219 78.92 7.40 -12.18
N LEU A 220 77.72 6.87 -11.94
CA LEU A 220 76.59 6.87 -12.87
C LEU A 220 75.56 7.94 -12.47
N LEU A 221 74.99 8.61 -13.47
CA LEU A 221 73.89 9.56 -13.29
C LEU A 221 72.55 8.86 -13.50
N TRP A 222 71.70 8.88 -12.48
CA TRP A 222 70.35 8.30 -12.52
C TRP A 222 69.31 9.42 -12.59
N LYS A 223 68.31 9.28 -13.46
CA LYS A 223 67.31 10.33 -13.71
C LYS A 223 65.88 9.81 -13.65
N SER A 224 64.95 10.69 -13.29
CA SER A 224 63.52 10.50 -13.50
C SER A 224 63.22 10.17 -14.96
N GLY A 225 62.27 9.26 -15.19
CA GLY A 225 61.92 8.70 -16.50
C GLY A 225 62.80 7.53 -16.94
N GLN A 226 63.91 7.24 -16.26
CA GLN A 226 64.80 6.13 -16.63
C GLN A 226 64.17 4.77 -16.31
N LYS A 227 64.23 3.85 -17.27
CA LYS A 227 63.73 2.48 -17.15
C LYS A 227 64.76 1.59 -16.46
N ILE A 228 64.33 0.86 -15.44
CA ILE A 228 65.20 0.03 -14.61
C ILE A 228 64.65 -1.38 -14.41
N LYS A 229 65.59 -2.32 -14.21
CA LYS A 229 65.37 -3.70 -13.81
C LYS A 229 65.93 -3.89 -12.41
N VAL A 230 65.05 -4.22 -11.47
CA VAL A 230 65.43 -4.59 -10.11
C VAL A 230 65.45 -6.12 -10.03
N LEU A 231 66.60 -6.67 -9.67
CA LEU A 231 66.81 -8.12 -9.60
C LEU A 231 66.07 -8.76 -8.42
N LYS A 232 65.67 -10.03 -8.58
CA LYS A 232 65.08 -10.83 -7.50
C LYS A 232 66.00 -10.84 -6.26
N GLY A 233 65.42 -10.63 -5.08
CA GLY A 233 66.15 -10.58 -3.80
C GLY A 233 66.86 -9.27 -3.51
N ALA A 234 66.58 -8.19 -4.27
CA ALA A 234 67.11 -6.86 -4.02
C ALA A 234 66.53 -6.17 -2.77
N TYR A 235 65.23 -6.35 -2.52
CA TYR A 235 64.49 -5.64 -1.47
C TYR A 235 63.35 -6.49 -0.89
N ALA A 236 62.89 -6.15 0.32
CA ALA A 236 61.75 -6.76 0.98
C ALA A 236 60.45 -6.48 0.20
N GLY A 237 60.12 -7.37 -0.73
CA GLY A 237 59.01 -7.22 -1.68
C GLY A 237 59.33 -7.77 -3.08
N CYS A 238 60.62 -7.85 -3.44
CA CYS A 238 61.10 -8.33 -4.75
C CYS A 238 61.62 -9.79 -4.69
N TYR A 239 60.96 -10.70 -3.97
CA TYR A 239 61.53 -12.03 -3.68
C TYR A 239 61.37 -13.05 -4.81
N LYS A 240 60.29 -12.97 -5.60
CA LYS A 240 59.90 -14.03 -6.54
C LYS A 240 60.37 -13.77 -7.97
N ASN A 241 60.24 -12.53 -8.45
CA ASN A 241 60.50 -12.14 -9.84
C ASN A 241 61.33 -10.84 -9.90
N ASN A 242 61.96 -10.60 -11.06
CA ASN A 242 62.56 -9.30 -11.36
C ASN A 242 61.43 -8.26 -11.55
N VAL A 243 61.65 -7.04 -11.06
CA VAL A 243 60.70 -5.93 -11.20
C VAL A 243 61.22 -4.99 -12.27
N TYR A 244 60.36 -4.65 -13.23
CA TYR A 244 60.63 -3.64 -14.25
C TYR A 244 59.87 -2.37 -13.86
N ALA A 245 60.57 -1.25 -13.74
CA ALA A 245 59.99 0.00 -13.26
C ALA A 245 60.63 1.21 -13.93
N THR A 246 59.96 2.36 -13.84
CA THR A 246 60.49 3.66 -14.27
C THR A 246 60.79 4.49 -13.04
N ILE A 247 61.99 5.06 -12.94
CA ILE A 247 62.36 5.97 -11.84
C ILE A 247 61.50 7.23 -11.95
N GLU A 248 60.91 7.68 -10.84
CA GLU A 248 60.15 8.92 -10.77
C GLU A 248 60.89 9.98 -9.97
N TYR A 249 61.36 9.66 -8.76
CA TYR A 249 62.02 10.62 -7.87
C TYR A 249 63.07 9.94 -6.99
N PHE A 250 63.98 10.73 -6.43
CA PHE A 250 64.90 10.36 -5.36
C PHE A 250 64.54 11.15 -4.10
N LEU A 251 64.57 10.49 -2.94
CA LEU A 251 64.30 11.11 -1.65
C LEU A 251 65.57 11.10 -0.81
N ILE A 252 65.95 12.25 -0.25
CA ILE A 252 67.03 12.39 0.71
C ILE A 252 66.44 12.99 2.00
N GLU A 253 66.73 12.38 3.15
CA GLU A 253 66.21 12.84 4.44
C GLU A 253 67.02 14.03 4.99
N GLY A 254 66.35 15.01 5.59
CA GLY A 254 66.97 16.17 6.25
C GLY A 254 67.29 17.34 5.30
N PHE A 255 67.79 18.44 5.86
CA PHE A 255 68.32 19.57 5.11
C PHE A 255 69.72 19.27 4.55
N GLU A 256 70.19 20.12 3.65
CA GLU A 256 71.56 20.05 3.14
C GLU A 256 72.56 20.31 4.28
N GLY A 257 73.52 19.41 4.48
CA GLY A 257 74.47 19.45 5.60
C GLY A 257 74.00 18.74 6.88
N ASP A 258 72.75 18.29 6.98
CA ASP A 258 72.31 17.44 8.09
C ASP A 258 72.92 16.03 7.96
N SER A 259 73.17 15.38 9.11
CA SER A 259 73.49 13.94 9.19
C SER A 259 72.26 13.07 8.91
N GLY A 260 71.56 13.38 7.81
CA GLY A 260 70.24 12.87 7.45
C GLY A 260 70.24 11.41 6.98
N GLY A 261 69.12 10.72 7.20
CA GLY A 261 68.92 9.29 6.98
C GLY A 261 69.00 8.79 5.53
N GLU A 262 68.71 7.49 5.35
CA GLU A 262 68.95 6.73 4.10
C GLU A 262 68.20 7.29 2.89
N ALA A 263 68.94 7.59 1.80
CA ALA A 263 68.34 8.00 0.53
C ALA A 263 67.53 6.88 -0.14
N ARG A 264 66.47 7.25 -0.88
CA ARG A 264 65.52 6.31 -1.50
C ARG A 264 65.21 6.65 -2.95
N ILE A 265 64.83 5.61 -3.70
CA ILE A 265 64.42 5.64 -5.09
C ILE A 265 62.92 5.37 -5.14
N ILE A 266 62.15 6.30 -5.69
CA ILE A 266 60.74 6.10 -6.01
C ILE A 266 60.63 5.68 -7.46
N CYS A 267 60.02 4.54 -7.71
CA CYS A 267 59.85 4.01 -9.07
C CYS A 267 58.46 3.41 -9.31
N ARG A 268 57.91 3.67 -10.49
CA ARG A 268 56.61 3.14 -10.95
C ARG A 268 56.78 1.78 -11.63
N PRO A 269 56.18 0.70 -11.12
CA PRO A 269 56.25 -0.61 -11.76
C PRO A 269 55.54 -0.66 -13.11
N LEU A 270 56.06 -1.47 -14.04
CA LEU A 270 55.43 -1.76 -15.33
C LEU A 270 54.02 -2.34 -15.13
N GLY A 271 53.02 -1.75 -15.79
CA GLY A 271 51.61 -2.19 -15.74
C GLY A 271 50.73 -1.40 -14.77
N THR A 272 51.30 -0.45 -14.05
CA THR A 272 50.60 0.41 -13.08
C THR A 272 50.12 1.70 -13.76
N GLU A 273 48.85 2.09 -13.57
CA GLU A 273 48.27 3.28 -14.21
C GLU A 273 48.65 4.58 -13.48
N ASN A 274 48.73 4.51 -12.16
CA ASN A 274 48.93 5.64 -11.26
C ASN A 274 50.38 5.69 -10.76
N GLY A 275 51.01 6.86 -10.82
CA GLY A 275 52.39 7.07 -10.39
C GLY A 275 52.52 7.95 -9.17
N CYS A 276 53.74 8.12 -8.68
CA CYS A 276 53.99 9.05 -7.58
C CYS A 276 53.67 10.48 -8.02
N GLU A 277 52.78 11.13 -7.26
CA GLU A 277 52.29 12.48 -7.56
C GLU A 277 52.89 13.47 -6.57
N LEU A 278 53.58 14.48 -7.09
CA LEU A 278 54.05 15.64 -6.35
C LEU A 278 53.06 16.78 -6.58
N SER A 279 52.22 17.06 -5.59
CA SER A 279 51.19 18.11 -5.67
C SER A 279 51.52 19.29 -4.77
N VAL A 280 51.27 20.51 -5.22
CA VAL A 280 51.42 21.72 -4.40
C VAL A 280 50.02 22.22 -4.05
N LYS A 281 49.54 21.91 -2.85
CA LYS A 281 48.24 22.41 -2.35
C LYS A 281 48.49 23.54 -1.36
N GLY A 282 47.96 24.73 -1.64
CA GLY A 282 48.05 25.88 -0.73
C GLY A 282 49.47 26.42 -0.50
N GLY A 283 50.40 26.19 -1.42
CA GLY A 283 51.80 26.63 -1.30
C GLY A 283 52.73 25.64 -0.58
N THR A 284 52.19 24.55 0.00
CA THR A 284 52.99 23.46 0.59
C THR A 284 53.08 22.28 -0.39
N PRO A 285 54.28 21.84 -0.79
CA PRO A 285 54.46 20.65 -1.61
C PRO A 285 54.18 19.38 -0.80
N ASN A 286 53.49 18.42 -1.41
CA ASN A 286 53.12 17.14 -0.82
C ASN A 286 53.37 16.01 -1.83
N LEU A 287 53.88 14.88 -1.34
CA LEU A 287 54.23 13.71 -2.14
C LEU A 287 53.29 12.55 -1.81
N ASN A 288 52.53 12.10 -2.80
CA ASN A 288 51.69 10.92 -2.70
C ASN A 288 52.29 9.77 -3.52
N ILE A 289 52.75 8.72 -2.85
CA ILE A 289 53.41 7.58 -3.50
C ILE A 289 52.48 6.78 -4.43
N GLN A 290 51.17 6.80 -4.20
CA GLN A 290 50.17 6.00 -4.93
C GLN A 290 50.61 4.52 -5.05
N ASP A 291 50.67 3.97 -6.27
CA ASP A 291 51.06 2.59 -6.55
C ASP A 291 52.58 2.42 -6.81
N SER A 292 53.37 3.49 -6.66
CA SER A 292 54.83 3.44 -6.85
C SER A 292 55.53 2.76 -5.68
N LEU A 293 56.73 2.24 -5.95
CA LEU A 293 57.57 1.55 -4.96
C LEU A 293 58.65 2.50 -4.43
N SER A 294 58.87 2.43 -3.11
CA SER A 294 60.03 3.05 -2.45
C SER A 294 61.11 1.99 -2.21
N LEU A 295 62.27 2.17 -2.83
CA LEU A 295 63.43 1.28 -2.73
C LEU A 295 64.60 2.01 -2.07
N PRO A 296 65.39 1.36 -1.20
CA PRO A 296 66.58 1.98 -0.63
C PRO A 296 67.66 2.19 -1.71
N ILE A 297 68.43 3.27 -1.60
CA ILE A 297 69.50 3.58 -2.58
C ILE A 297 70.55 2.48 -2.67
N SER A 298 70.70 1.66 -1.61
CA SER A 298 71.62 0.53 -1.56
C SER A 298 71.37 -0.54 -2.64
N VAL A 299 70.21 -0.54 -3.30
CA VAL A 299 69.95 -1.44 -4.43
C VAL A 299 70.85 -1.12 -5.63
N ILE A 300 71.21 0.16 -5.83
CA ILE A 300 72.24 0.58 -6.79
C ILE A 300 73.61 0.11 -6.31
N ASP A 301 73.91 0.31 -5.03
CA ASP A 301 75.23 -0.03 -4.47
C ASP A 301 75.52 -1.55 -4.50
N SER A 302 74.49 -2.38 -4.36
CA SER A 302 74.62 -3.85 -4.48
C SER A 302 74.66 -4.36 -5.92
N GLY A 303 74.55 -3.48 -6.94
CA GLY A 303 74.52 -3.87 -8.35
C GLY A 303 73.22 -4.60 -8.75
N LYS A 304 72.17 -4.49 -7.93
CA LYS A 304 70.88 -5.16 -8.15
C LYS A 304 69.85 -4.30 -8.88
N CYS A 305 70.17 -3.04 -9.18
CA CYS A 305 69.40 -2.15 -10.05
C CYS A 305 70.18 -1.93 -11.35
N ILE A 306 69.57 -2.24 -12.50
CA ILE A 306 70.20 -2.17 -13.83
C ILE A 306 69.35 -1.28 -14.73
N ALA A 307 69.95 -0.30 -15.41
CA ALA A 307 69.26 0.49 -16.43
C ALA A 307 68.94 -0.36 -17.67
N ILE A 308 67.75 -0.18 -18.24
CA ILE A 308 67.25 -0.93 -19.41
C ILE A 308 67.08 0.02 -20.59
N ASN A 309 67.35 -0.46 -21.81
CA ASN A 309 67.03 0.25 -23.04
C ASN A 309 65.54 0.14 -23.42
N ASP A 310 65.13 0.95 -24.40
CA ASP A 310 63.72 1.01 -24.82
C ASP A 310 63.24 -0.30 -25.48
N SER A 311 64.08 -0.97 -26.25
CA SER A 311 63.72 -2.22 -26.95
C SER A 311 63.43 -3.38 -26.00
N ASP A 312 64.21 -3.52 -24.91
CA ASP A 312 63.94 -4.52 -23.88
C ASP A 312 62.68 -4.17 -23.08
N TRP A 313 62.41 -2.88 -22.87
CA TRP A 313 61.20 -2.41 -22.22
C TRP A 313 59.94 -2.71 -23.03
N GLU A 314 59.94 -2.41 -24.33
CA GLU A 314 58.83 -2.70 -25.25
C GLU A 314 58.50 -4.20 -25.27
N ARG A 315 59.52 -5.06 -25.33
CA ARG A 315 59.33 -6.51 -25.26
C ARG A 315 58.67 -6.97 -23.95
N GLN A 316 58.96 -6.31 -22.82
CA GLN A 316 58.26 -6.62 -21.56
C GLN A 316 56.84 -6.04 -21.52
N LEU A 317 56.64 -4.86 -22.09
CA LEU A 317 55.33 -4.22 -22.20
C LEU A 317 54.38 -5.08 -23.06
N GLU A 318 54.86 -5.61 -24.17
CA GLU A 318 54.08 -6.51 -25.04
C GLU A 318 53.72 -7.82 -24.32
N LYS A 319 54.67 -8.43 -23.61
CA LYS A 319 54.42 -9.60 -22.75
C LYS A 319 53.40 -9.33 -21.65
N HIS A 320 53.39 -8.11 -21.12
CA HIS A 320 52.41 -7.68 -20.13
C HIS A 320 51.01 -7.55 -20.76
N ASN A 321 50.90 -6.85 -21.90
CA ASN A 321 49.65 -6.63 -22.63
C ASN A 321 49.00 -7.92 -23.16
N GLN A 322 49.79 -8.97 -23.43
CA GLN A 322 49.25 -10.27 -23.77
C GLN A 322 48.51 -10.94 -22.59
N LYS A 323 48.84 -10.57 -21.35
CA LYS A 323 48.27 -11.16 -20.12
C LYS A 323 47.20 -10.29 -19.47
N THR A 324 46.97 -9.07 -19.96
CA THR A 324 45.94 -8.17 -19.43
C THR A 324 44.54 -8.64 -19.80
N PRO A 325 43.52 -8.37 -18.96
CA PRO A 325 42.14 -8.71 -19.27
C PRO A 325 41.66 -7.91 -20.48
N SER A 326 41.16 -8.60 -21.50
CA SER A 326 40.69 -8.00 -22.76
C SER A 326 39.18 -8.14 -22.94
N ARG A 327 38.59 -9.28 -22.53
CA ARG A 327 37.19 -9.61 -22.76
C ARG A 327 36.59 -10.39 -21.60
N ILE A 328 35.29 -10.19 -21.35
CA ILE A 328 34.48 -11.01 -20.46
C ILE A 328 33.84 -12.14 -21.28
N ASP A 329 33.90 -13.37 -20.75
CA ASP A 329 33.38 -14.58 -21.38
C ASP A 329 32.63 -15.44 -20.36
N LEU A 330 31.60 -16.16 -20.80
CA LEU A 330 30.83 -17.10 -19.97
C LEU A 330 31.26 -18.53 -20.27
N LEU A 331 31.42 -19.34 -19.22
CA LEU A 331 31.76 -20.75 -19.40
C LEU A 331 30.59 -21.52 -20.01
N ASN A 332 30.90 -22.36 -21.00
CA ASN A 332 29.90 -23.19 -21.68
C ASN A 332 29.55 -24.45 -20.88
N VAL A 333 28.52 -25.18 -21.31
CA VAL A 333 28.00 -26.39 -20.64
C VAL A 333 29.11 -27.41 -20.35
N LYS A 334 30.02 -27.64 -21.31
CA LYS A 334 31.11 -28.63 -21.16
C LYS A 334 32.15 -28.18 -20.14
N GLN A 335 32.51 -26.90 -20.14
CA GLN A 335 33.46 -26.30 -19.19
C GLN A 335 32.88 -26.28 -17.77
N CYS A 336 31.61 -25.91 -17.61
CA CYS A 336 30.90 -25.96 -16.34
C CYS A 336 30.77 -27.39 -15.80
N HIS A 337 30.43 -28.36 -16.65
CA HIS A 337 30.38 -29.78 -16.29
C HIS A 337 31.74 -30.30 -15.79
N TRP A 338 32.84 -29.90 -16.42
CA TRP A 338 34.18 -30.28 -15.98
C TRP A 338 34.53 -29.69 -14.61
N LEU A 339 34.06 -28.48 -14.30
CA LEU A 339 34.14 -27.91 -12.96
C LEU A 339 33.15 -28.56 -11.98
N GLY A 340 32.16 -29.33 -12.44
CA GLY A 340 31.09 -29.87 -11.60
C GLY A 340 30.17 -28.75 -11.08
N ILE A 341 29.94 -27.73 -11.90
CA ILE A 341 29.06 -26.60 -11.62
C ILE A 341 27.89 -26.69 -12.60
N ASP A 342 26.66 -26.63 -12.09
CA ASP A 342 25.47 -26.46 -12.92
C ASP A 342 25.28 -24.97 -13.22
N GLY A 343 25.77 -24.54 -14.37
CA GLY A 343 26.07 -23.12 -14.53
C GLY A 343 26.06 -22.52 -15.93
N ALA A 344 25.75 -23.32 -16.94
CA ALA A 344 25.70 -22.84 -18.30
C ALA A 344 24.27 -22.55 -18.73
N PHE A 345 24.09 -21.46 -19.46
CA PHE A 345 22.81 -21.20 -20.10
C PHE A 345 22.53 -22.26 -21.19
N PRO A 346 21.24 -22.55 -21.45
CA PRO A 346 20.85 -23.45 -22.54
C PRO A 346 21.40 -22.98 -23.89
N THR A 347 21.73 -23.92 -24.77
CA THR A 347 22.22 -23.60 -26.12
C THR A 347 21.19 -22.85 -26.97
N SER A 348 19.90 -23.02 -26.66
CA SER A 348 18.80 -22.29 -27.28
C SER A 348 18.59 -20.94 -26.60
N LEU A 349 18.64 -19.85 -27.38
CA LEU A 349 18.33 -18.50 -26.92
C LEU A 349 16.82 -18.30 -26.66
N THR A 350 15.99 -19.29 -26.99
CA THR A 350 14.55 -19.31 -26.73
C THR A 350 14.19 -20.50 -25.84
N ILE A 351 13.51 -20.25 -24.73
CA ILE A 351 13.13 -21.27 -23.74
C ILE A 351 11.65 -21.15 -23.33
N PRO A 352 10.96 -22.25 -23.02
CA PRO A 352 9.60 -22.19 -22.52
C PRO A 352 9.54 -21.69 -21.07
N ALA A 353 8.46 -21.01 -20.72
CA ALA A 353 8.19 -20.55 -19.37
C ALA A 353 8.16 -21.72 -18.39
N GLY A 354 8.75 -21.52 -17.21
CA GLY A 354 8.86 -22.52 -16.15
C GLY A 354 10.13 -23.36 -16.18
N GLN A 355 11.01 -23.18 -17.17
CA GLN A 355 12.32 -23.82 -17.14
C GLN A 355 13.17 -23.26 -15.99
N ASN A 356 13.85 -24.12 -15.24
CA ASN A 356 14.70 -23.68 -14.14
C ASN A 356 15.95 -22.97 -14.68
N PRO A 357 16.31 -21.79 -14.16
CA PRO A 357 17.60 -21.19 -14.44
C PRO A 357 18.74 -22.02 -13.84
N PRO A 358 19.96 -21.96 -14.41
CA PRO A 358 21.12 -22.63 -13.85
C PRO A 358 21.44 -22.10 -12.45
N ASP A 359 21.90 -22.98 -11.55
CA ASP A 359 22.21 -22.61 -10.17
C ASP A 359 23.25 -21.49 -10.10
N ASP A 360 24.31 -21.57 -10.92
CA ASP A 360 25.46 -20.68 -10.84
C ASP A 360 26.05 -20.28 -12.19
N ILE A 361 25.95 -19.02 -12.61
CA ILE A 361 26.62 -18.56 -13.83
C ILE A 361 28.10 -18.30 -13.56
N VAL A 362 29.00 -18.89 -14.35
CA VAL A 362 30.44 -18.66 -14.22
C VAL A 362 30.97 -17.78 -15.36
N ALA A 363 31.45 -16.59 -15.00
CA ALA A 363 32.12 -15.67 -15.91
C ALA A 363 33.63 -15.63 -15.65
N VAL A 364 34.41 -15.31 -16.69
CA VAL A 364 35.87 -15.18 -16.62
C VAL A 364 36.37 -14.00 -17.45
N PHE A 365 37.51 -13.44 -17.05
CA PHE A 365 38.27 -12.55 -17.93
C PHE A 365 39.21 -13.35 -18.81
N ARG A 366 39.14 -13.10 -20.12
CA ARG A 366 40.04 -13.66 -21.12
C ARG A 366 41.19 -12.69 -21.39
N PRO A 367 42.43 -13.18 -21.58
CA PRO A 367 43.57 -12.37 -21.97
C PRO A 367 43.48 -11.95 -23.44
N SER A 368 44.23 -10.92 -23.85
CA SER A 368 44.34 -10.49 -25.25
C SER A 368 44.85 -11.60 -26.18
N SER A 369 45.62 -12.56 -25.65
CA SER A 369 46.13 -13.71 -26.40
C SER A 369 45.11 -14.83 -26.66
N PHE A 370 43.89 -14.71 -26.13
CA PHE A 370 42.86 -15.75 -26.23
C PHE A 370 42.10 -15.67 -27.57
N GLU A 371 42.22 -16.70 -28.41
CA GLU A 371 41.48 -16.82 -29.67
C GLU A 371 40.16 -17.59 -29.50
N VAL A 372 39.04 -16.92 -29.76
CA VAL A 372 37.68 -17.51 -29.65
C VAL A 372 37.45 -18.64 -30.67
N SER A 373 38.15 -18.62 -31.81
CA SER A 373 38.05 -19.66 -32.84
C SER A 373 38.66 -21.01 -32.41
N LYS A 374 39.45 -21.03 -31.33
CA LYS A 374 40.09 -22.24 -30.76
C LYS A 374 39.57 -22.56 -29.35
N VAL A 375 38.31 -22.24 -29.05
CA VAL A 375 37.70 -22.59 -27.76
C VAL A 375 37.69 -24.12 -27.61
N SER A 376 38.65 -24.62 -26.84
CA SER A 376 38.70 -26.03 -26.49
C SER A 376 37.56 -26.34 -25.51
N ASN A 377 37.07 -27.59 -25.51
CA ASN A 377 36.08 -28.03 -24.53
C ASN A 377 36.64 -28.08 -23.10
N TYR A 378 37.96 -27.90 -22.93
CA TYR A 378 38.66 -27.91 -21.64
C TYR A 378 39.01 -26.50 -21.20
N LEU A 379 39.08 -26.31 -19.87
CA LEU A 379 39.48 -25.05 -19.26
C LEU A 379 40.99 -25.08 -18.97
N ASP A 380 41.73 -24.07 -19.40
CA ASP A 380 43.15 -23.90 -19.09
C ASP A 380 43.35 -22.60 -18.30
N GLN A 381 44.16 -22.65 -17.25
CA GLN A 381 44.46 -21.47 -16.42
C GLN A 381 45.13 -20.35 -17.22
N LYS A 382 45.87 -20.69 -18.29
CA LYS A 382 46.51 -19.69 -19.15
C LYS A 382 45.50 -18.80 -19.88
N ASP A 383 44.27 -19.30 -20.07
CA ASP A 383 43.18 -18.63 -20.77
C ASP A 383 42.27 -17.84 -19.83
N ILE A 384 42.61 -17.75 -18.53
CA ILE A 384 41.86 -17.02 -17.51
C ILE A 384 42.79 -16.03 -16.83
N VAL A 385 42.41 -14.75 -16.89
CA VAL A 385 43.17 -13.68 -16.25
C VAL A 385 42.88 -13.63 -14.76
N LYS A 386 43.95 -13.74 -13.96
CA LYS A 386 43.88 -13.54 -12.52
C LYS A 386 43.93 -12.04 -12.22
N THR A 387 42.80 -11.48 -11.82
CA THR A 387 42.67 -10.10 -11.35
C THR A 387 41.99 -10.08 -9.98
N ASN A 388 42.04 -8.94 -9.29
CA ASN A 388 41.31 -8.67 -8.04
C ASN A 388 40.08 -7.77 -8.26
N LEU A 389 39.81 -7.37 -9.51
CA LEU A 389 38.67 -6.53 -9.85
C LEU A 389 37.36 -7.25 -9.60
N GLU A 390 36.35 -6.55 -9.10
CA GLU A 390 35.01 -7.11 -8.97
C GLU A 390 34.26 -7.06 -10.30
N MET A 391 33.40 -8.05 -10.54
CA MET A 391 32.53 -8.10 -11.72
C MET A 391 31.08 -7.90 -11.30
N LEU A 392 30.38 -7.05 -12.04
CA LEU A 392 28.96 -6.72 -11.88
C LEU A 392 28.13 -7.41 -12.96
N MET A 393 27.18 -8.24 -12.53
CA MET A 393 26.12 -8.80 -13.38
C MET A 393 24.82 -8.01 -13.14
N LYS A 394 24.22 -7.46 -14.19
CA LYS A 394 22.88 -6.86 -14.17
C LYS A 394 21.91 -7.73 -14.95
N VAL A 395 20.72 -7.93 -14.42
CA VAL A 395 19.64 -8.68 -15.07
C VAL A 395 18.49 -7.72 -15.35
N GLN A 396 18.13 -7.60 -16.63
CA GLN A 396 17.04 -6.76 -17.11
C GLN A 396 15.98 -7.62 -17.77
N TYR A 397 14.72 -7.28 -17.59
CA TYR A 397 13.59 -7.93 -18.23
C TYR A 397 12.76 -6.96 -19.04
N ARG A 398 12.34 -7.40 -20.22
CA ARG A 398 11.56 -6.64 -21.16
C ARG A 398 10.42 -7.48 -21.72
N THR A 399 9.20 -6.98 -21.59
CA THR A 399 8.01 -7.47 -22.31
C THR A 399 7.90 -6.81 -23.67
N GLU A 400 7.33 -7.50 -24.66
CA GLU A 400 7.14 -6.97 -26.03
C GLU A 400 6.38 -5.63 -26.07
N ASN A 401 5.48 -5.37 -25.10
CA ASN A 401 4.63 -4.18 -25.07
C ASN A 401 5.23 -2.95 -24.34
N HIS A 402 6.37 -3.09 -23.66
CA HIS A 402 6.99 -1.98 -22.92
C HIS A 402 8.36 -1.62 -23.53
N ARG A 403 8.55 -0.32 -23.79
CA ARG A 403 9.84 0.22 -24.28
C ARG A 403 10.91 0.23 -23.18
N ASP A 404 10.50 0.25 -21.91
CA ASP A 404 11.41 0.37 -20.78
C ASP A 404 11.78 -1.00 -20.20
N ALA A 405 13.08 -1.28 -20.16
CA ALA A 405 13.61 -2.50 -19.55
C ALA A 405 13.57 -2.37 -18.02
N LYS A 406 12.84 -3.28 -17.36
CA LYS A 406 12.79 -3.32 -15.89
C LYS A 406 14.02 -4.05 -15.37
N GLN A 407 14.85 -3.37 -14.58
CA GLN A 407 15.96 -4.02 -13.89
C GLN A 407 15.39 -4.97 -12.82
N ILE A 408 15.70 -6.26 -12.95
CA ILE A 408 15.35 -7.28 -11.96
C ILE A 408 16.35 -7.23 -10.82
N ASN A 409 17.65 -7.16 -11.15
CA ASN A 409 18.70 -7.36 -10.16
C ASN A 409 20.08 -6.87 -10.62
N SER A 410 20.98 -6.67 -9.67
CA SER A 410 22.40 -6.44 -9.88
C SER A 410 23.24 -7.13 -8.79
N LEU A 411 24.19 -7.98 -9.18
CA LEU A 411 25.14 -8.63 -8.27
C LEU A 411 26.56 -8.20 -8.59
N ARG A 412 27.33 -7.83 -7.57
CA ARG A 412 28.77 -7.60 -7.67
C ARG A 412 29.50 -8.74 -6.94
N ILE A 413 30.49 -9.35 -7.59
CA ILE A 413 31.22 -10.52 -7.08
C ILE A 413 32.72 -10.35 -7.29
N ALA A 414 33.49 -10.68 -6.26
CA ALA A 414 34.94 -10.75 -6.29
C ALA A 414 35.43 -12.07 -6.91
N PRO A 415 36.62 -12.09 -7.56
CA PRO A 415 37.15 -13.28 -8.19
C PRO A 415 37.47 -14.36 -7.16
N SER A 416 37.13 -15.59 -7.51
CA SER A 416 37.32 -16.77 -6.68
C SER A 416 38.28 -17.78 -7.31
N SER A 417 38.69 -18.75 -6.50
CA SER A 417 39.44 -19.91 -6.96
C SER A 417 38.69 -21.20 -6.70
N PHE A 418 38.56 -22.04 -7.71
CA PHE A 418 37.82 -23.29 -7.64
C PHE A 418 38.51 -24.40 -8.46
N LYS A 419 38.67 -25.59 -7.86
CA LYS A 419 39.33 -26.76 -8.47
C LYS A 419 40.67 -26.47 -9.17
N GLY A 420 41.49 -25.59 -8.57
CA GLY A 420 42.81 -25.23 -9.11
C GLY A 420 42.81 -24.11 -10.16
N PHE A 421 41.64 -23.58 -10.54
CA PHE A 421 41.51 -22.42 -11.41
C PHE A 421 41.28 -21.16 -10.58
N HIS A 422 41.96 -20.08 -10.94
CA HIS A 422 41.90 -18.77 -10.31
C HIS A 422 41.33 -17.74 -11.29
N GLY A 423 40.53 -16.81 -10.77
CA GLY A 423 39.91 -15.73 -11.56
C GLY A 423 38.50 -16.07 -12.07
N LEU A 424 37.78 -16.96 -11.37
CA LEU A 424 36.41 -17.34 -11.70
C LEU A 424 35.42 -16.46 -10.95
N TYR A 425 34.41 -15.94 -11.64
CA TYR A 425 33.31 -15.16 -11.07
C TYR A 425 32.04 -16.01 -11.09
N LYS A 426 31.64 -16.50 -9.92
CA LYS A 426 30.51 -17.42 -9.77
C LYS A 426 29.28 -16.68 -9.24
N PHE A 427 28.29 -16.46 -10.11
CA PHE A 427 27.05 -15.74 -9.80
C PHE A 427 25.91 -16.72 -9.47
N PRO A 428 25.41 -16.77 -8.22
CA PRO A 428 24.32 -17.66 -7.85
C PRO A 428 23.00 -17.13 -8.43
N LEU A 429 22.54 -17.74 -9.53
CA LEU A 429 21.31 -17.34 -10.23
C LEU A 429 20.14 -18.20 -9.78
N GLY A 430 20.19 -19.52 -9.97
CA GLY A 430 19.08 -20.44 -9.69
C GLY A 430 18.68 -20.48 -8.23
N VAL A 431 19.66 -20.40 -7.31
CA VAL A 431 19.39 -20.35 -5.86
C VAL A 431 18.70 -19.03 -5.46
N LYS A 432 19.08 -17.90 -6.08
CA LYS A 432 18.50 -16.60 -5.75
C LYS A 432 17.19 -16.32 -6.48
N PHE A 433 17.03 -16.86 -7.69
CA PHE A 433 15.91 -16.61 -8.58
C PHE A 433 15.40 -17.91 -9.21
N PRO A 434 14.88 -18.87 -8.41
CA PRO A 434 14.43 -20.17 -8.91
C PRO A 434 13.23 -20.06 -9.87
N HIS A 435 12.62 -18.87 -9.95
CA HIS A 435 11.42 -18.59 -10.73
C HIS A 435 11.65 -17.54 -11.82
N LEU A 436 12.92 -17.27 -12.17
CA LEU A 436 13.28 -16.20 -13.10
C LEU A 436 12.58 -16.34 -14.45
N PHE A 437 12.51 -17.56 -15.00
CA PHE A 437 11.93 -17.82 -16.31
C PHE A 437 10.46 -18.26 -16.26
N LYS A 438 9.70 -17.90 -15.22
CA LYS A 438 8.25 -18.12 -15.20
C LYS A 438 7.47 -17.14 -16.07
N LYS A 439 7.98 -15.91 -16.25
CA LYS A 439 7.32 -14.90 -17.09
C LYS A 439 7.91 -14.88 -18.50
N ALA A 440 7.06 -14.91 -19.51
CA ALA A 440 7.45 -14.75 -20.91
C ALA A 440 7.98 -13.32 -21.17
N GLY A 441 8.97 -13.21 -22.06
CA GLY A 441 9.66 -11.96 -22.41
C GLY A 441 11.17 -12.13 -22.55
N ALA A 442 11.88 -11.04 -22.85
CA ALA A 442 13.32 -11.03 -23.06
C ALA A 442 14.06 -10.68 -21.77
N TYR A 443 15.00 -11.54 -21.37
CA TYR A 443 15.87 -11.37 -20.20
C TYR A 443 17.30 -11.11 -20.66
N THR A 444 17.84 -9.94 -20.37
CA THR A 444 19.21 -9.54 -20.72
C THR A 444 20.11 -9.56 -19.48
N PHE A 445 21.18 -10.33 -19.55
CA PHE A 445 22.25 -10.45 -18.56
C PHE A 445 23.46 -9.66 -19.04
N SER A 446 23.82 -8.60 -18.32
CA SER A 446 24.94 -7.71 -18.64
C SER A 446 26.06 -7.85 -17.63
N PHE A 447 27.26 -8.17 -18.07
CA PHE A 447 28.46 -8.33 -17.25
C PHE A 447 29.44 -7.20 -17.53
N SER A 448 29.91 -6.55 -16.47
CA SER A 448 30.79 -5.38 -16.52
C SER A 448 31.74 -5.35 -15.33
N SER A 449 32.82 -4.58 -15.41
CA SER A 449 33.74 -4.40 -14.28
C SER A 449 34.31 -2.98 -14.27
N GLU A 450 34.21 -2.32 -13.12
CA GLU A 450 34.74 -0.98 -12.91
C GLU A 450 36.27 -1.00 -13.02
N HIS A 451 36.85 -0.02 -13.72
CA HIS A 451 38.30 0.09 -13.96
C HIS A 451 38.91 -1.02 -14.84
N SER A 452 38.09 -1.85 -15.50
CA SER A 452 38.58 -2.73 -16.56
C SER A 452 38.54 -2.03 -17.91
N ARG A 453 39.54 -2.28 -18.78
CA ARG A 453 39.51 -1.86 -20.20
C ARG A 453 38.64 -2.80 -21.07
N CYS A 454 37.92 -3.74 -20.45
CA CYS A 454 37.12 -4.75 -21.14
C CYS A 454 35.75 -4.19 -21.53
N GLN A 455 35.28 -4.54 -22.73
CA GLN A 455 33.90 -4.26 -23.14
C GLN A 455 32.91 -5.09 -22.31
N ASN A 456 31.74 -4.50 -22.04
CA ASN A 456 30.64 -5.19 -21.38
C ASN A 456 30.14 -6.36 -22.23
N TYR A 457 29.80 -7.48 -21.59
CA TYR A 457 29.24 -8.65 -22.25
C TYR A 457 27.74 -8.74 -21.95
N ASN A 458 26.91 -8.82 -22.99
CA ASN A 458 25.46 -8.93 -22.87
C ASN A 458 24.96 -10.24 -23.48
N LEU A 459 24.13 -10.98 -22.74
CA LEU A 459 23.44 -12.17 -23.21
C LEU A 459 21.92 -11.97 -23.05
N THR A 460 21.14 -12.18 -24.12
CA THR A 460 19.68 -12.07 -24.07
C THR A 460 19.03 -13.42 -24.30
N ILE A 461 18.10 -13.80 -23.43
CA ILE A 461 17.32 -15.04 -23.48
C ILE A 461 15.85 -14.68 -23.61
N THR A 462 15.17 -15.27 -24.59
CA THR A 462 13.74 -15.06 -24.82
C THR A 462 12.95 -16.20 -24.20
N VAL A 463 12.13 -15.88 -23.20
CA VAL A 463 11.19 -16.84 -22.60
C VAL A 463 9.86 -16.74 -23.33
N VAL A 464 9.39 -17.86 -23.89
CA VAL A 464 8.07 -17.97 -24.53
C VAL A 464 7.05 -18.59 -23.56
N PRO A 465 5.74 -18.35 -23.72
CA PRO A 465 4.71 -19.01 -22.92
C PRO A 465 4.87 -20.54 -22.96
N SER A 466 4.49 -21.21 -21.88
CA SER A 466 4.44 -22.67 -21.80
C SER A 466 3.34 -23.21 -22.71
N GLU A 467 3.54 -24.42 -23.25
CA GLU A 467 2.54 -25.12 -24.08
C GLU A 467 1.33 -25.60 -23.25
N LYS A 468 1.47 -25.64 -21.92
CA LYS A 468 0.41 -26.07 -21.02
C LYS A 468 -0.54 -24.92 -20.71
N VAL A 469 -1.79 -25.06 -21.15
CA VAL A 469 -2.89 -24.17 -20.80
C VAL A 469 -3.12 -24.22 -19.29
N GLY A 470 -3.14 -23.05 -18.66
CA GLY A 470 -3.42 -22.88 -17.23
C GLY A 470 -4.82 -22.36 -16.98
N LYS A 471 -5.22 -21.31 -17.71
CA LYS A 471 -6.56 -20.72 -17.59
C LYS A 471 -6.99 -20.01 -18.88
N TRP A 472 -8.29 -19.98 -19.07
CA TRP A 472 -8.94 -19.13 -20.05
C TRP A 472 -9.59 -17.95 -19.33
N GLN A 473 -9.52 -16.76 -19.93
CA GLN A 473 -10.07 -15.56 -19.31
C GLN A 473 -10.71 -14.65 -20.35
N LEU A 474 -11.87 -14.10 -19.99
CA LEU A 474 -12.50 -13.03 -20.75
C LEU A 474 -11.68 -11.74 -20.63
N LEU A 475 -11.35 -11.14 -21.76
CA LEU A 475 -10.72 -9.83 -21.81
C LEU A 475 -11.80 -8.77 -21.61
N GLY A 476 -11.70 -8.02 -20.51
CA GLY A 476 -12.61 -6.91 -20.24
C GLY A 476 -12.46 -5.83 -21.32
N ASP A 477 -13.53 -5.55 -22.06
CA ASP A 477 -13.58 -4.40 -22.95
C ASP A 477 -14.07 -3.19 -22.16
N THR A 478 -13.21 -2.18 -22.00
CA THR A 478 -13.56 -0.90 -21.34
C THR A 478 -14.77 -0.19 -21.94
N ARG A 479 -15.16 -0.54 -23.18
CA ARG A 479 -16.34 0.02 -23.87
C ARG A 479 -17.66 -0.54 -23.32
N PHE A 480 -17.65 -1.75 -22.75
CA PHE A 480 -18.86 -2.46 -22.32
C PHE A 480 -18.71 -2.95 -20.88
N PRO A 481 -19.00 -2.11 -19.88
CA PRO A 481 -18.85 -2.46 -18.46
C PRO A 481 -19.87 -3.50 -17.97
N SER A 482 -20.95 -3.73 -18.73
CA SER A 482 -21.98 -4.74 -18.46
C SER A 482 -22.58 -5.23 -19.77
N TYR A 483 -22.73 -6.55 -19.91
CA TYR A 483 -23.36 -7.17 -21.08
C TYR A 483 -24.87 -7.25 -20.86
N SER A 484 -25.61 -6.27 -21.37
CA SER A 484 -27.08 -6.29 -21.38
C SER A 484 -27.57 -6.39 -22.81
N VAL A 485 -28.47 -7.34 -23.08
CA VAL A 485 -29.05 -7.55 -24.41
C VAL A 485 -30.54 -7.82 -24.29
N ARG A 486 -31.28 -7.48 -25.35
CA ARG A 486 -32.68 -7.87 -25.50
C ARG A 486 -32.76 -9.21 -26.23
N ALA A 487 -33.67 -10.10 -25.83
CA ALA A 487 -33.95 -11.34 -26.57
C ALA A 487 -34.16 -11.06 -28.06
N GLY A 488 -33.48 -11.84 -28.92
CA GLY A 488 -33.46 -11.65 -30.38
C GLY A 488 -32.46 -10.61 -30.89
N SER A 489 -31.70 -9.95 -30.03
CA SER A 489 -30.58 -9.05 -30.40
C SER A 489 -29.22 -9.71 -30.16
N CYS A 490 -28.17 -9.22 -30.85
CA CYS A 490 -26.81 -9.72 -30.67
C CYS A 490 -26.11 -9.07 -29.46
N PHE A 491 -25.36 -9.87 -28.70
CA PHE A 491 -24.44 -9.37 -27.69
C PHE A 491 -23.33 -8.52 -28.34
N PRO A 492 -22.81 -7.49 -27.62
CA PRO A 492 -21.56 -6.84 -28.00
C PRO A 492 -20.42 -7.86 -28.13
N PRO A 493 -19.46 -7.64 -29.04
CA PRO A 493 -18.36 -8.56 -29.23
C PRO A 493 -17.53 -8.69 -27.95
N PHE A 494 -17.13 -9.90 -27.62
CA PHE A 494 -16.28 -10.18 -26.46
C PHE A 494 -15.11 -11.06 -26.86
N SER A 495 -14.00 -10.91 -26.13
CA SER A 495 -12.73 -11.56 -26.47
C SER A 495 -12.26 -12.48 -25.36
N ILE A 496 -11.70 -13.62 -25.73
CA ILE A 496 -11.17 -14.63 -24.82
C ILE A 496 -9.67 -14.74 -25.07
N ALA A 497 -8.88 -14.69 -24.00
CA ALA A 497 -7.46 -15.00 -24.03
C ALA A 497 -7.17 -16.30 -23.30
N CYS A 498 -6.15 -17.01 -23.79
CA CYS A 498 -5.60 -18.20 -23.16
C CYS A 498 -4.31 -17.83 -22.45
N TYR A 499 -4.15 -18.34 -21.24
CA TYR A 499 -2.97 -18.16 -20.41
C TYR A 499 -2.38 -19.52 -20.05
N ASP A 500 -1.06 -19.58 -20.05
CA ASP A 500 -0.34 -20.77 -19.60
C ASP A 500 -0.44 -20.95 -18.07
N ILE A 501 0.11 -22.06 -17.55
CA ILE A 501 0.17 -22.36 -16.10
C ILE A 501 0.96 -21.33 -15.26
N TYR A 502 1.62 -20.34 -15.89
CA TYR A 502 2.39 -19.28 -15.24
C TYR A 502 1.80 -17.88 -15.49
N ASP A 503 0.56 -17.80 -15.97
CA ASP A 503 -0.15 -16.57 -16.33
C ASP A 503 0.47 -15.77 -17.49
N ASN A 504 1.18 -16.43 -18.42
CA ASN A 504 1.63 -15.82 -19.66
C ASN A 504 0.58 -15.98 -20.76
N ARG A 505 0.35 -14.90 -21.51
CA ARG A 505 -0.62 -14.91 -22.62
C ARG A 505 -0.09 -15.76 -23.77
N MET A 506 -0.89 -16.73 -24.20
CA MET A 506 -0.56 -17.67 -25.28
C MET A 506 -1.05 -17.14 -26.63
N SER A 507 -0.35 -17.48 -27.71
CA SER A 507 -0.79 -17.21 -29.08
C SER A 507 -1.57 -18.39 -29.64
N PHE A 508 -2.66 -18.10 -30.34
CA PHE A 508 -3.49 -19.09 -31.00
C PHE A 508 -2.97 -19.42 -32.40
N THR A 509 -2.86 -20.72 -32.69
CA THR A 509 -2.56 -21.23 -34.03
C THR A 509 -3.82 -21.42 -34.87
N SER A 510 -4.93 -21.83 -34.22
CA SER A 510 -6.26 -22.01 -34.80
C SER A 510 -7.35 -21.64 -33.76
N ILE A 511 -8.60 -21.48 -34.24
CA ILE A 511 -9.76 -21.26 -33.37
C ILE A 511 -10.18 -22.64 -32.81
N PRO A 512 -10.30 -22.80 -31.48
CA PRO A 512 -10.80 -24.04 -30.87
C PRO A 512 -12.33 -24.17 -31.01
N ASP A 513 -12.86 -25.38 -30.87
CA ASP A 513 -14.31 -25.61 -30.91
C ASP A 513 -14.98 -25.01 -29.67
N LEU A 514 -15.94 -24.10 -29.91
CA LEU A 514 -16.64 -23.32 -28.89
C LEU A 514 -18.10 -23.76 -28.81
N LYS A 515 -18.63 -23.86 -27.59
CA LYS A 515 -20.08 -23.98 -27.32
C LYS A 515 -20.48 -22.93 -26.30
N ILE A 516 -21.55 -22.17 -26.55
CA ILE A 516 -22.05 -21.15 -25.61
C ILE A 516 -23.45 -21.56 -25.16
N THR A 517 -23.69 -21.52 -23.85
CA THR A 517 -25.02 -21.74 -23.28
C THR A 517 -25.40 -20.59 -22.35
N LEU A 518 -26.67 -20.24 -22.29
CA LEU A 518 -27.19 -19.27 -21.34
C LEU A 518 -27.75 -20.01 -20.13
N GLY A 519 -27.11 -19.87 -18.98
CA GLY A 519 -27.60 -20.34 -17.69
C GLY A 519 -28.52 -19.29 -17.05
N MET A 520 -29.74 -19.70 -16.74
CA MET A 520 -30.74 -18.83 -16.10
C MET A 520 -30.89 -19.18 -14.61
N ASN A 521 -31.16 -20.45 -14.32
CA ASN A 521 -31.30 -21.03 -12.97
C ASN A 521 -30.62 -22.41 -12.93
N GLU A 522 -30.41 -23.03 -11.74
CA GLU A 522 -29.68 -24.31 -11.56
C GLU A 522 -30.15 -25.47 -12.45
N TYR A 523 -31.35 -25.39 -13.03
CA TYR A 523 -31.97 -26.45 -13.82
C TYR A 523 -32.36 -26.03 -15.26
N LEU A 524 -32.08 -24.79 -15.67
CA LEU A 524 -32.48 -24.27 -16.99
C LEU A 524 -31.30 -23.61 -17.72
N SER A 525 -30.89 -24.24 -18.81
CA SER A 525 -29.86 -23.75 -19.72
C SER A 525 -30.34 -23.79 -21.18
N VAL A 526 -30.10 -22.72 -21.92
CA VAL A 526 -30.45 -22.62 -23.35
C VAL A 526 -29.19 -22.59 -24.19
N ASP A 527 -29.06 -23.50 -25.16
CA ASP A 527 -27.93 -23.49 -26.09
C ASP A 527 -28.02 -22.28 -27.04
N VAL A 528 -26.92 -21.56 -27.20
CA VAL A 528 -26.83 -20.41 -28.11
C VAL A 528 -26.43 -20.90 -29.49
N VAL A 529 -27.30 -20.71 -30.49
CA VAL A 529 -27.18 -21.35 -31.81
C VAL A 529 -26.44 -20.47 -32.84
N LYS A 530 -26.37 -19.15 -32.63
CA LYS A 530 -25.74 -18.20 -33.58
C LYS A 530 -24.56 -17.51 -32.91
N MET A 531 -23.36 -17.69 -33.48
CA MET A 531 -22.11 -17.00 -33.10
C MET A 531 -21.10 -17.02 -34.26
N LYS A 532 -20.18 -16.07 -34.28
CA LYS A 532 -19.06 -16.00 -35.24
C LYS A 532 -17.73 -15.78 -34.50
N PRO A 533 -16.91 -16.82 -34.30
CA PRO A 533 -15.58 -16.66 -33.72
C PRO A 533 -14.55 -16.25 -34.79
N SER A 534 -13.62 -15.37 -34.41
CA SER A 534 -12.48 -14.93 -35.23
C SER A 534 -11.23 -14.74 -34.38
N LEU A 535 -10.04 -14.68 -34.99
CA LEU A 535 -8.78 -14.40 -34.28
C LEU A 535 -8.44 -12.92 -34.34
N SER A 536 -7.95 -12.37 -33.23
CA SER A 536 -7.39 -11.02 -33.19
C SER A 536 -6.17 -10.88 -34.10
N SER A 537 -5.84 -9.65 -34.50
CA SER A 537 -4.70 -9.38 -35.39
C SER A 537 -3.35 -9.82 -34.83
N ASP A 538 -3.18 -9.78 -33.50
CA ASP A 538 -1.99 -10.26 -32.78
C ASP A 538 -2.01 -11.77 -32.50
N LYS A 539 -3.12 -12.46 -32.84
CA LYS A 539 -3.40 -13.87 -32.53
C LYS A 539 -3.33 -14.19 -31.04
N LEU A 540 -3.46 -13.21 -30.14
CA LEU A 540 -3.44 -13.41 -28.69
C LEU A 540 -4.84 -13.44 -28.07
N ALA A 541 -5.91 -13.31 -28.87
CA ALA A 541 -7.30 -13.42 -28.44
C ALA A 541 -8.19 -14.04 -29.52
N ILE A 542 -9.25 -14.70 -29.07
CA ILE A 542 -10.38 -15.11 -29.90
C ILE A 542 -11.48 -14.07 -29.67
N VAL A 543 -11.96 -13.44 -30.74
CA VAL A 543 -13.06 -12.48 -30.71
C VAL A 543 -14.33 -13.20 -31.16
N ILE A 544 -15.37 -13.19 -30.31
CA ILE A 544 -16.66 -13.82 -30.60
C ILE A 544 -17.68 -12.71 -30.85
N GLU A 545 -18.26 -12.72 -32.05
CA GLU A 545 -19.24 -11.74 -32.51
C GLU A 545 -20.59 -12.42 -32.81
N ASP A 546 -21.64 -11.62 -33.01
CA ASP A 546 -22.98 -12.06 -33.43
C ASP A 546 -23.62 -13.15 -32.53
N VAL A 547 -23.33 -13.12 -31.22
CA VAL A 547 -23.92 -14.04 -30.24
C VAL A 547 -25.36 -13.62 -29.98
N MET A 548 -26.35 -14.46 -30.30
CA MET A 548 -27.78 -14.11 -30.18
C MET A 548 -28.55 -15.14 -29.37
N VAL A 549 -29.35 -14.69 -28.39
CA VAL A 549 -30.20 -15.54 -27.57
C VAL A 549 -31.67 -15.39 -27.97
N GLU A 550 -32.30 -16.51 -28.30
CA GLU A 550 -33.74 -16.63 -28.59
C GLU A 550 -34.32 -17.65 -27.59
N THR A 551 -35.15 -17.22 -26.65
CA THR A 551 -35.64 -18.08 -25.56
C THR A 551 -36.99 -17.61 -25.03
N ASN A 552 -37.81 -18.55 -24.56
CA ASN A 552 -39.12 -18.35 -23.92
C ASN A 552 -39.09 -18.59 -22.40
N GLY A 553 -37.90 -18.75 -21.81
CA GLY A 553 -37.70 -19.09 -20.39
C GLY A 553 -37.35 -17.90 -19.49
N LEU A 554 -37.32 -16.67 -20.00
CA LEU A 554 -36.88 -15.49 -19.23
C LEU A 554 -37.79 -15.17 -18.05
N ASP A 555 -39.04 -15.66 -18.09
CA ASP A 555 -39.99 -15.51 -17.00
C ASP A 555 -39.51 -16.10 -15.69
N SER A 556 -38.61 -17.11 -15.74
CA SER A 556 -38.05 -17.80 -14.58
C SER A 556 -37.00 -17.00 -13.81
N ILE A 557 -36.48 -15.91 -14.40
CA ILE A 557 -35.43 -15.05 -13.81
C ILE A 557 -35.92 -13.60 -13.60
N ARG A 558 -37.24 -13.40 -13.64
CA ARG A 558 -37.87 -12.11 -13.29
C ARG A 558 -37.69 -11.78 -11.81
N PRO A 559 -37.63 -10.49 -11.43
CA PRO A 559 -37.70 -9.31 -12.30
C PRO A 559 -36.33 -8.81 -12.81
N ASN A 560 -35.22 -9.37 -12.32
CA ASN A 560 -33.88 -8.81 -12.58
C ASN A 560 -33.28 -9.23 -13.92
N TYR A 561 -33.76 -10.32 -14.53
CA TYR A 561 -33.28 -10.87 -15.80
C TYR A 561 -31.77 -11.13 -15.83
N ALA A 562 -31.17 -11.40 -14.67
CA ALA A 562 -29.76 -11.73 -14.55
C ALA A 562 -29.54 -13.17 -15.02
N ALA A 563 -28.53 -13.38 -15.86
CA ALA A 563 -28.18 -14.67 -16.42
C ALA A 563 -26.66 -14.76 -16.63
N THR A 564 -26.15 -15.98 -16.78
CA THR A 564 -24.72 -16.21 -17.02
C THR A 564 -24.55 -16.93 -18.35
N LEU A 565 -23.86 -16.30 -19.30
CA LEU A 565 -23.39 -16.96 -20.52
C LEU A 565 -22.19 -17.84 -20.19
N MET A 566 -22.34 -19.14 -20.33
CA MET A 566 -21.30 -20.13 -20.10
C MET A 566 -20.65 -20.50 -21.43
N ILE A 567 -19.37 -20.17 -21.58
CA ILE A 567 -18.59 -20.48 -22.77
C ILE A 567 -17.76 -21.73 -22.49
N TYR A 568 -18.00 -22.78 -23.24
CA TYR A 568 -17.29 -24.06 -23.18
C TYR A 568 -16.35 -24.18 -24.37
N ILE A 569 -15.16 -24.73 -24.12
CA ILE A 569 -14.18 -25.06 -25.14
C ILE A 569 -14.10 -26.59 -25.14
N GLN A 570 -14.40 -27.23 -26.27
CA GLN A 570 -14.90 -28.62 -26.33
C GLN A 570 -13.89 -29.71 -25.89
N ASP A 571 -12.65 -29.34 -25.54
CA ASP A 571 -11.59 -30.20 -25.00
C ASP A 571 -11.33 -30.01 -23.49
N GLU A 572 -12.03 -29.10 -22.81
CA GLU A 572 -11.83 -28.81 -21.38
C GLU A 572 -13.15 -28.82 -20.60
N SER A 573 -13.11 -29.33 -19.36
CA SER A 573 -14.24 -29.29 -18.40
C SER A 573 -14.47 -27.89 -17.82
N THR A 574 -13.64 -26.92 -18.22
CA THR A 574 -13.64 -25.54 -17.72
C THR A 574 -14.56 -24.68 -18.58
N SER A 575 -15.59 -24.12 -17.96
CA SER A 575 -16.44 -23.10 -18.58
C SER A 575 -16.02 -21.71 -18.13
N ILE A 576 -16.15 -20.74 -19.04
CA ILE A 576 -15.86 -19.33 -18.78
C ILE A 576 -17.20 -18.63 -18.57
N PRO A 577 -17.55 -18.23 -17.33
CA PRO A 577 -18.80 -17.53 -17.05
C PRO A 577 -18.71 -16.06 -17.47
N LEU A 578 -19.75 -15.59 -18.14
CA LEU A 578 -19.97 -14.20 -18.51
C LEU A 578 -21.29 -13.73 -17.93
N GLU A 579 -21.22 -12.94 -16.88
CA GLU A 579 -22.39 -12.33 -16.24
C GLU A 579 -23.05 -11.33 -17.19
N CYS A 580 -24.36 -11.49 -17.40
CA CYS A 580 -25.12 -10.68 -18.33
C CYS A 580 -26.57 -10.46 -17.88
N GLN A 581 -27.26 -9.55 -18.56
CA GLN A 581 -28.68 -9.31 -18.41
C GLN A 581 -29.37 -9.55 -19.74
N VAL A 582 -30.39 -10.41 -19.76
CA VAL A 582 -31.14 -10.75 -20.98
C VAL A 582 -32.60 -10.34 -20.80
N THR A 583 -32.94 -9.15 -21.28
CA THR A 583 -34.30 -8.62 -21.13
C THR A 583 -35.25 -9.15 -22.21
N PRO A 584 -36.56 -9.24 -21.92
CA PRO A 584 -37.57 -9.66 -22.89
C PRO A 584 -37.62 -8.78 -24.15
N GLY A 585 -38.07 -9.38 -25.25
CA GLY A 585 -38.25 -8.72 -26.53
C GLY A 585 -39.28 -7.58 -26.53
N ALA A 586 -39.45 -6.93 -27.68
CA ALA A 586 -40.49 -5.92 -27.84
C ALA A 586 -41.90 -6.53 -27.75
N LEU A 587 -42.85 -5.73 -27.24
CA LEU A 587 -44.26 -6.12 -27.13
C LEU A 587 -44.81 -6.62 -28.46
N HIS A 588 -45.33 -7.85 -28.46
CA HIS A 588 -45.85 -8.50 -29.65
C HIS A 588 -47.30 -8.96 -29.48
N ARG A 589 -47.63 -9.57 -28.34
CA ARG A 589 -48.94 -10.18 -28.08
C ARG A 589 -49.49 -9.72 -26.73
N ILE A 590 -50.78 -9.44 -26.67
CA ILE A 590 -51.50 -9.06 -25.44
C ILE A 590 -52.66 -10.04 -25.26
N GLU A 591 -52.79 -10.62 -24.08
CA GLU A 591 -53.86 -11.56 -23.73
C GLU A 591 -54.67 -11.02 -22.53
N VAL A 592 -55.96 -11.34 -22.50
CA VAL A 592 -56.86 -10.96 -21.39
C VAL A 592 -56.97 -12.14 -20.44
N SER A 593 -56.51 -11.99 -19.20
CA SER A 593 -56.47 -13.09 -18.23
C SER A 593 -57.76 -13.24 -17.42
N SER A 594 -58.63 -12.23 -17.37
CA SER A 594 -59.90 -12.26 -16.63
C SER A 594 -61.12 -12.37 -17.56
N GLN A 595 -62.02 -13.32 -17.28
CA GLN A 595 -63.34 -13.36 -17.93
C GLN A 595 -64.21 -12.24 -17.36
N LEU A 596 -64.63 -11.29 -18.21
CA LEU A 596 -65.64 -10.31 -17.83
C LEU A 596 -66.95 -11.04 -17.46
N PRO A 597 -67.60 -10.67 -16.35
CA PRO A 597 -68.87 -11.28 -15.99
C PRO A 597 -69.88 -11.07 -17.13
N GLY A 598 -70.54 -12.15 -17.55
CA GLY A 598 -71.51 -12.18 -18.65
C GLY A 598 -72.80 -11.35 -18.44
N LYS A 599 -72.76 -10.32 -17.58
CA LYS A 599 -73.84 -9.36 -17.37
C LYS A 599 -73.36 -7.97 -17.79
N GLN A 600 -73.70 -7.62 -19.03
CA GLN A 600 -74.36 -6.36 -19.37
C GLN A 600 -73.71 -5.09 -18.77
N LEU A 601 -72.77 -4.48 -19.51
CA LEU A 601 -72.12 -3.22 -19.14
C LEU A 601 -73.15 -2.08 -19.08
N LEU A 602 -73.43 -1.57 -17.89
CA LEU A 602 -74.33 -0.43 -17.66
C LEU A 602 -73.57 0.91 -17.67
N PRO A 603 -74.18 2.01 -18.13
CA PRO A 603 -73.58 3.35 -18.02
C PRO A 603 -73.26 3.71 -16.56
N GLY A 604 -72.02 4.12 -16.30
CA GLY A 604 -71.52 4.44 -14.97
C GLY A 604 -70.97 3.25 -14.18
N PHE A 605 -71.07 2.02 -14.69
CA PHE A 605 -70.51 0.82 -14.09
C PHE A 605 -68.98 0.85 -14.08
N VAL A 606 -68.37 0.32 -13.01
CA VAL A 606 -66.92 0.17 -12.87
C VAL A 606 -66.58 -1.31 -12.94
N ILE A 607 -65.66 -1.68 -13.82
CA ILE A 607 -65.27 -3.08 -14.01
C ILE A 607 -64.34 -3.48 -12.87
N GLU A 608 -64.73 -4.47 -12.07
CA GLU A 608 -63.96 -4.88 -10.88
C GLU A 608 -62.68 -5.65 -11.22
N GLN A 609 -62.69 -6.47 -12.27
CA GLN A 609 -61.55 -7.28 -12.68
C GLN A 609 -61.32 -7.16 -14.19
N PHE A 610 -60.17 -6.60 -14.59
CA PHE A 610 -59.76 -6.55 -15.98
C PHE A 610 -58.24 -6.50 -16.09
N VAL A 611 -57.61 -7.66 -16.26
CA VAL A 611 -56.14 -7.80 -16.30
C VAL A 611 -55.68 -8.17 -17.70
N LEU A 612 -54.65 -7.49 -18.17
CA LEU A 612 -54.01 -7.71 -19.46
C LEU A 612 -52.58 -8.24 -19.24
N GLU A 613 -52.25 -9.37 -19.86
CA GLU A 613 -50.90 -9.94 -19.88
C GLU A 613 -50.19 -9.57 -21.18
N MET A 614 -48.91 -9.21 -21.07
CA MET A 614 -48.14 -8.66 -22.18
C MET A 614 -46.92 -9.51 -22.48
N PHE A 615 -46.82 -9.96 -23.73
CA PHE A 615 -45.80 -10.90 -24.18
C PHE A 615 -44.97 -10.36 -25.35
N ASP A 616 -43.70 -10.77 -25.38
CA ASP A 616 -42.81 -10.58 -26.52
C ASP A 616 -43.03 -11.64 -27.64
N VAL A 617 -42.21 -11.56 -28.70
CA VAL A 617 -42.27 -12.49 -29.85
C VAL A 617 -41.92 -13.94 -29.47
N TYR A 618 -41.13 -14.13 -28.42
CA TYR A 618 -40.64 -15.43 -27.97
C TYR A 618 -41.55 -16.05 -26.89
N GLY A 619 -42.56 -15.32 -26.42
CA GLY A 619 -43.52 -15.78 -25.41
C GLY A 619 -43.11 -15.46 -23.97
N ASN A 620 -42.10 -14.62 -23.74
CA ASN A 620 -41.79 -14.10 -22.40
C ASN A 620 -42.69 -12.91 -22.08
N HIS A 621 -42.97 -12.69 -20.80
CA HIS A 621 -43.60 -11.46 -20.34
C HIS A 621 -42.68 -10.26 -20.55
N VAL A 622 -43.23 -9.14 -21.02
CA VAL A 622 -42.46 -7.90 -21.23
C VAL A 622 -41.94 -7.30 -19.92
N GLU A 623 -40.88 -6.50 -20.02
CA GLU A 623 -40.20 -5.89 -18.87
C GLU A 623 -41.10 -4.90 -18.09
N GLU A 624 -40.91 -4.88 -16.76
CA GLU A 624 -41.56 -3.93 -15.86
C GLU A 624 -41.31 -2.47 -16.29
N GLY A 625 -42.33 -1.63 -16.16
CA GLY A 625 -42.23 -0.21 -16.48
C GLY A 625 -42.40 0.14 -17.95
N LEU A 626 -42.57 -0.86 -18.84
CA LEU A 626 -42.95 -0.62 -20.24
C LEU A 626 -44.25 0.19 -20.29
N GLU A 627 -44.20 1.36 -20.94
CA GLU A 627 -45.38 2.22 -21.11
C GLU A 627 -46.15 1.83 -22.37
N VAL A 628 -47.43 1.52 -22.22
CA VAL A 628 -48.37 1.31 -23.34
C VAL A 628 -49.44 2.39 -23.36
N GLN A 629 -49.94 2.70 -24.55
CA GLN A 629 -50.97 3.73 -24.73
C GLN A 629 -52.35 3.11 -24.97
N PHE A 630 -53.32 3.50 -24.14
CA PHE A 630 -54.72 3.11 -24.22
C PHE A 630 -55.57 4.13 -24.98
N GLN A 631 -56.19 3.69 -26.05
CA GLN A 631 -57.27 4.43 -26.69
C GLN A 631 -58.60 3.89 -26.19
N LEU A 632 -59.27 4.70 -25.37
CA LEU A 632 -60.55 4.38 -24.75
C LEU A 632 -61.68 5.08 -25.50
N ASN A 633 -62.67 4.33 -25.96
CA ASN A 633 -63.90 4.87 -26.54
C ASN A 633 -65.09 4.41 -25.70
N GLY A 634 -65.78 5.36 -25.06
CA GLY A 634 -66.91 5.07 -24.16
C GLY A 634 -66.53 4.51 -22.79
N PHE A 635 -65.24 4.48 -22.45
CA PHE A 635 -64.70 4.24 -21.11
C PHE A 635 -63.96 5.49 -20.60
N SER A 636 -63.84 5.60 -19.27
CA SER A 636 -62.97 6.57 -18.59
C SER A 636 -62.26 5.93 -17.42
N ILE A 637 -61.09 6.45 -17.07
CA ILE A 637 -60.36 6.08 -15.86
C ILE A 637 -60.32 7.34 -14.96
N PRO A 638 -60.98 7.34 -13.79
CA PRO A 638 -61.04 8.52 -12.93
C PRO A 638 -59.65 8.98 -12.43
N GLY A 639 -59.35 10.28 -12.54
CA GLY A 639 -58.21 10.90 -11.85
C GLY A 639 -56.88 10.98 -12.60
N LEU A 640 -56.79 10.54 -13.85
CA LEU A 640 -55.54 10.58 -14.65
C LEU A 640 -55.69 11.40 -15.94
N ILE A 641 -54.79 12.36 -16.12
CA ILE A 641 -54.59 13.09 -17.38
C ILE A 641 -53.50 12.35 -18.15
N GLY A 642 -53.89 11.36 -18.96
CA GLY A 642 -52.95 10.63 -19.81
C GLY A 642 -53.41 9.21 -20.10
N SER A 643 -53.30 8.79 -21.35
CA SER A 643 -53.66 7.47 -21.85
C SER A 643 -52.57 6.41 -21.67
N LYS A 644 -51.57 6.60 -20.80
CA LYS A 644 -50.41 5.68 -20.70
C LYS A 644 -50.39 4.93 -19.37
N HIS A 645 -50.20 3.62 -19.42
CA HIS A 645 -50.01 2.78 -18.23
C HIS A 645 -48.72 1.98 -18.33
N LYS A 646 -48.11 1.73 -17.18
CA LYS A 646 -46.90 0.92 -17.06
C LYS A 646 -47.26 -0.53 -16.75
N VAL A 647 -46.52 -1.44 -17.36
CA VAL A 647 -46.54 -2.86 -17.03
C VAL A 647 -45.94 -3.08 -15.64
N ASP A 648 -46.58 -3.91 -14.83
CA ASP A 648 -46.09 -4.30 -13.51
C ASP A 648 -44.95 -5.34 -13.57
N ASN A 649 -44.44 -5.73 -12.40
CA ASN A 649 -43.35 -6.71 -12.28
C ASN A 649 -43.73 -8.15 -12.70
N LEU A 650 -45.02 -8.43 -12.91
CA LEU A 650 -45.53 -9.70 -13.41
C LEU A 650 -45.76 -9.67 -14.93
N GLY A 651 -45.47 -8.55 -15.61
CA GLY A 651 -45.73 -8.41 -17.04
C GLY A 651 -47.21 -8.12 -17.34
N ARG A 652 -47.95 -7.55 -16.39
CA ARG A 652 -49.40 -7.35 -16.46
C ARG A 652 -49.78 -5.88 -16.30
N ILE A 653 -51.00 -5.56 -16.73
CA ILE A 653 -51.67 -4.30 -16.41
C ILE A 653 -53.04 -4.62 -15.87
N ASP A 654 -53.27 -4.27 -14.60
CA ASP A 654 -54.56 -4.37 -13.94
C ASP A 654 -55.34 -3.06 -14.07
N LEU A 655 -56.51 -3.14 -14.71
CA LEU A 655 -57.48 -2.05 -14.85
C LEU A 655 -58.74 -2.29 -14.01
N GLY A 656 -58.74 -3.31 -13.16
CA GLY A 656 -59.79 -3.61 -12.20
C GLY A 656 -60.03 -2.46 -11.23
N GLY A 657 -61.30 -2.12 -11.00
CA GLY A 657 -61.72 -0.98 -10.19
C GLY A 657 -61.45 0.39 -10.80
N LEU A 658 -60.72 0.47 -11.93
CA LEU A 658 -60.32 1.71 -12.57
C LEU A 658 -61.13 2.03 -13.83
N LEU A 659 -61.53 1.01 -14.60
CA LEU A 659 -62.24 1.21 -15.87
C LEU A 659 -63.73 1.45 -15.65
N LYS A 660 -64.19 2.68 -15.91
CA LYS A 660 -65.60 3.11 -15.78
C LYS A 660 -66.26 3.31 -17.14
N VAL A 661 -67.44 2.74 -17.34
CA VAL A 661 -68.27 2.94 -18.53
C VAL A 661 -68.84 4.36 -18.53
N THR A 662 -68.57 5.15 -19.57
CA THR A 662 -69.10 6.51 -19.74
C THR A 662 -70.08 6.63 -20.91
N ALA A 663 -70.08 5.66 -21.83
CA ALA A 663 -71.08 5.63 -22.88
C ALA A 663 -72.48 5.37 -22.30
N GLY A 664 -73.47 6.00 -22.93
CA GLY A 664 -74.89 5.79 -22.66
C GLY A 664 -75.39 4.43 -23.13
N TYR A 665 -76.67 4.15 -22.90
CA TYR A 665 -77.28 2.85 -23.19
C TYR A 665 -77.27 2.53 -24.71
N GLY A 666 -77.05 1.26 -25.05
CA GLY A 666 -77.04 0.71 -26.41
C GLY A 666 -75.85 1.10 -27.30
N LYS A 667 -74.91 1.89 -26.78
CA LYS A 667 -73.70 2.35 -27.50
C LYS A 667 -72.58 1.30 -27.45
N GLN A 668 -71.74 1.28 -28.50
CA GLN A 668 -70.51 0.49 -28.50
C GLN A 668 -69.43 1.20 -27.67
N VAL A 669 -68.74 0.41 -26.85
CA VAL A 669 -67.56 0.83 -26.10
C VAL A 669 -66.38 -0.02 -26.51
N SER A 670 -65.19 0.54 -26.59
CA SER A 670 -64.00 -0.24 -26.93
C SER A 670 -62.76 0.27 -26.23
N LEU A 671 -61.87 -0.66 -25.95
CA LEU A 671 -60.55 -0.45 -25.42
C LEU A 671 -59.55 -0.98 -26.44
N SER A 672 -58.65 -0.12 -26.90
CA SER A 672 -57.56 -0.51 -27.79
C SER A 672 -56.22 -0.06 -27.24
N ILE A 673 -55.18 -0.87 -27.46
CA ILE A 673 -53.81 -0.54 -27.07
C ILE A 673 -53.01 -0.24 -28.32
N LEU A 674 -52.36 0.91 -28.30
CA LEU A 674 -51.44 1.40 -29.30
C LEU A 674 -50.01 1.16 -28.81
N HIS A 675 -49.19 0.54 -29.65
CA HIS A 675 -47.75 0.47 -29.48
C HIS A 675 -47.11 1.11 -30.72
N GLY A 676 -46.61 2.34 -30.57
CA GLY A 676 -46.33 3.23 -31.69
C GLY A 676 -47.62 3.69 -32.39
N ASP A 677 -47.63 3.69 -33.73
CA ASP A 677 -48.79 4.09 -34.55
C ASP A 677 -49.74 2.92 -34.91
N LYS A 678 -49.49 1.72 -34.37
CA LYS A 678 -50.25 0.51 -34.70
C LYS A 678 -51.08 0.05 -33.50
N VAL A 679 -52.35 -0.29 -33.76
CA VAL A 679 -53.23 -0.94 -32.76
C VAL A 679 -52.79 -2.39 -32.62
N THR A 680 -52.24 -2.74 -31.45
CA THR A 680 -51.73 -4.08 -31.12
C THR A 680 -52.82 -4.95 -30.51
N PHE A 681 -53.81 -4.34 -29.85
CA PHE A 681 -54.93 -5.02 -29.23
C PHE A 681 -56.20 -4.15 -29.32
N LYS A 682 -57.36 -4.76 -29.54
CA LYS A 682 -58.66 -4.08 -29.50
C LYS A 682 -59.73 -5.03 -28.99
N GLN A 683 -60.42 -4.61 -27.94
CA GLN A 683 -61.58 -5.29 -27.38
C GLN A 683 -62.78 -4.33 -27.46
N ALA A 684 -63.89 -4.78 -28.02
CA ALA A 684 -65.12 -4.00 -28.12
C ALA A 684 -66.27 -4.70 -27.39
N PHE A 685 -67.13 -3.90 -26.77
CA PHE A 685 -68.32 -4.33 -26.05
C PHE A 685 -69.51 -3.45 -26.45
N GLN A 686 -70.71 -3.92 -26.16
CA GLN A 686 -71.93 -3.14 -26.29
C GLN A 686 -72.52 -2.92 -24.90
N THR A 687 -72.85 -1.66 -24.60
CA THR A 687 -73.61 -1.33 -23.40
C THR A 687 -75.04 -1.86 -23.51
N GLU A 688 -75.63 -2.15 -22.35
CA GLU A 688 -77.03 -2.52 -22.20
C GLU A 688 -77.97 -1.63 -22.98
N LYS A 689 -78.98 -2.22 -23.62
CA LYS A 689 -80.04 -1.46 -24.29
C LYS A 689 -81.18 -1.20 -23.30
N ARG A 690 -81.59 0.06 -23.21
CA ARG A 690 -82.81 0.49 -22.52
C ARG A 690 -83.63 1.31 -23.51
N GLU A 691 -84.95 1.26 -23.40
CA GLU A 691 -85.87 2.01 -24.24
C GLU A 691 -86.87 2.77 -23.36
N LEU A 692 -87.20 4.01 -23.74
CA LEU A 692 -88.27 4.77 -23.09
C LEU A 692 -89.54 4.60 -23.92
N ARG A 693 -90.57 3.98 -23.34
CA ARG A 693 -91.86 3.75 -24.00
C ARG A 693 -92.99 4.45 -23.24
N ILE A 694 -94.07 4.73 -23.94
CA ILE A 694 -95.33 5.16 -23.33
C ILE A 694 -96.16 3.93 -22.99
N SER A 695 -96.63 3.88 -21.75
CA SER A 695 -97.43 2.79 -21.20
C SER A 695 -98.93 3.10 -21.15
N SER A 696 -99.30 4.39 -21.23
CA SER A 696 -100.69 4.87 -21.28
C SER A 696 -101.22 4.97 -22.71
N SER A 697 -102.54 4.80 -22.90
CA SER A 697 -103.19 5.11 -24.18
C SER A 697 -103.20 6.62 -24.44
N ILE A 698 -102.64 7.07 -25.56
CA ILE A 698 -102.67 8.48 -25.99
C ILE A 698 -103.85 8.66 -26.96
N PRO A 699 -104.75 9.64 -26.76
CA PRO A 699 -105.79 9.95 -27.73
C PRO A 699 -105.19 10.51 -29.03
N GLU A 700 -105.60 9.98 -30.19
CA GLU A 700 -105.15 10.46 -31.51
C GLU A 700 -105.64 11.90 -31.80
N HIS A 701 -106.76 12.30 -31.19
CA HIS A 701 -107.37 13.62 -31.31
C HIS A 701 -107.64 14.23 -29.93
N CYS A 702 -107.20 15.47 -29.70
CA CYS A 702 -107.44 16.24 -28.47
C CYS A 702 -108.02 17.62 -28.81
N LEU A 703 -108.65 18.31 -27.86
CA LEU A 703 -109.18 19.65 -28.12
C LEU A 703 -108.06 20.71 -28.00
N ALA A 704 -108.03 21.68 -28.92
CA ALA A 704 -107.06 22.78 -28.84
C ALA A 704 -107.29 23.60 -27.57
N GLY A 705 -106.22 23.83 -26.78
CA GLY A 705 -106.28 24.49 -25.48
C GLY A 705 -106.67 23.61 -24.28
N SER A 706 -106.89 22.31 -24.47
CA SER A 706 -107.18 21.37 -23.37
C SER A 706 -105.93 20.87 -22.65
N THR A 707 -106.10 20.10 -21.57
CA THR A 707 -105.01 19.38 -20.89
C THR A 707 -104.98 17.91 -21.32
N LEU A 708 -103.81 17.40 -21.69
CA LEU A 708 -103.58 15.97 -21.87
C LEU A 708 -103.25 15.36 -20.51
N GLU A 709 -104.13 14.51 -20.00
CA GLU A 709 -104.05 14.01 -18.64
C GLU A 709 -103.55 12.56 -18.58
N ASN A 710 -102.84 12.24 -17.48
CA ASN A 710 -102.42 10.88 -17.11
C ASN A 710 -101.51 10.14 -18.11
N ILE A 711 -100.54 10.84 -18.71
CA ILE A 711 -99.54 10.20 -19.59
C ILE A 711 -98.49 9.49 -18.74
N SER A 712 -98.24 8.22 -18.99
CA SER A 712 -97.30 7.41 -18.21
C SER A 712 -96.18 6.86 -19.10
N PHE A 713 -94.93 7.23 -18.81
CA PHE A 713 -93.73 6.74 -19.48
C PHE A 713 -93.06 5.66 -18.63
N GLU A 714 -92.53 4.61 -19.26
CA GLU A 714 -91.76 3.56 -18.61
C GLU A 714 -90.43 3.32 -19.33
N VAL A 715 -89.36 3.14 -18.55
CA VAL A 715 -88.07 2.68 -19.07
C VAL A 715 -88.05 1.17 -19.01
N ILE A 716 -87.87 0.51 -20.16
CA ILE A 716 -87.79 -0.95 -20.24
C ILE A 716 -86.37 -1.41 -20.57
N ASP A 717 -86.05 -2.60 -20.09
CA ASP A 717 -84.82 -3.30 -20.42
C ASP A 717 -84.88 -4.07 -21.75
N SER A 718 -83.76 -4.68 -22.13
CA SER A 718 -83.65 -5.47 -23.36
C SER A 718 -84.56 -6.71 -23.39
N THR A 719 -85.10 -7.11 -22.24
CA THR A 719 -86.07 -8.21 -22.09
C THR A 719 -87.52 -7.72 -22.09
N GLY A 720 -87.74 -6.40 -22.07
CA GLY A 720 -89.06 -5.77 -22.07
C GLY A 720 -89.64 -5.50 -20.68
N ASP A 721 -88.87 -5.74 -19.62
CA ASP A 721 -89.28 -5.51 -18.23
C ASP A 721 -88.98 -4.07 -17.81
N VAL A 722 -89.81 -3.50 -16.93
CA VAL A 722 -89.63 -2.12 -16.44
C VAL A 722 -88.41 -2.04 -15.53
N ASP A 723 -87.45 -1.20 -15.89
CA ASP A 723 -86.21 -1.00 -15.15
C ASP A 723 -86.45 -0.10 -13.94
N GLY A 724 -86.68 -0.74 -12.78
CA GLY A 724 -86.91 -0.06 -11.51
C GLY A 724 -85.73 0.77 -10.99
N THR A 725 -84.52 0.66 -11.59
CA THR A 725 -83.35 1.44 -11.16
C THR A 725 -83.44 2.92 -11.52
N PHE A 726 -84.32 3.28 -12.46
CA PHE A 726 -84.62 4.67 -12.81
C PHE A 726 -85.60 5.25 -11.78
N HIS A 727 -85.07 5.78 -10.69
CA HIS A 727 -85.84 6.38 -9.60
C HIS A 727 -85.20 7.70 -9.18
N ASP A 728 -86.03 8.73 -9.03
CA ASP A 728 -85.64 10.05 -8.56
C ASP A 728 -85.52 10.03 -7.04
N ASP A 729 -84.28 10.09 -6.53
CA ASP A 729 -84.00 10.10 -5.09
C ASP A 729 -83.25 11.38 -4.71
N GLU A 730 -84.00 12.34 -4.15
CA GLU A 730 -83.49 13.62 -3.66
C GLU A 730 -82.42 13.48 -2.56
N LYS A 731 -82.47 12.40 -1.75
CA LYS A 731 -81.50 12.19 -0.65
C LYS A 731 -80.13 11.71 -1.14
N CYS A 732 -80.10 11.02 -2.28
CA CYS A 732 -78.88 10.45 -2.86
C CYS A 732 -78.30 11.31 -3.99
N GLY A 733 -78.93 12.44 -4.34
CA GLY A 733 -78.50 13.32 -5.43
C GLY A 733 -78.55 12.67 -6.82
N ARG A 734 -79.29 11.57 -6.98
CA ARG A 734 -79.50 10.88 -8.25
C ARG A 734 -80.85 11.30 -8.81
N PHE A 735 -80.83 12.34 -9.64
CA PHE A 735 -82.03 12.85 -10.27
C PHE A 735 -82.33 12.10 -11.57
N HIS A 736 -83.41 11.33 -11.60
CA HIS A 736 -83.91 10.64 -12.79
C HIS A 736 -85.24 11.29 -13.17
N THR A 737 -85.19 12.21 -14.13
CA THR A 737 -86.37 12.99 -14.51
C THR A 737 -86.61 12.91 -16.01
N LEU A 738 -87.88 12.95 -16.41
CA LEU A 738 -88.31 13.11 -17.79
C LEU A 738 -88.43 14.60 -18.13
N VAL A 739 -87.96 14.98 -19.30
CA VAL A 739 -88.12 16.32 -19.88
C VAL A 739 -88.92 16.16 -21.16
N VAL A 740 -89.92 17.02 -21.34
CA VAL A 740 -90.75 17.04 -22.55
C VAL A 740 -90.47 18.35 -23.28
N LYS A 741 -90.09 18.23 -24.56
CA LYS A 741 -89.76 19.36 -25.42
C LYS A 741 -90.57 19.28 -26.70
N SER A 742 -91.15 20.39 -27.14
CA SER A 742 -91.82 20.49 -28.44
C SER A 742 -91.08 21.49 -29.32
N GLU A 743 -90.92 21.19 -30.60
CA GLU A 743 -90.35 22.12 -31.58
C GLU A 743 -91.39 23.11 -32.12
N SER A 744 -92.67 22.78 -32.05
CA SER A 744 -93.75 23.60 -32.61
C SER A 744 -94.35 24.62 -31.63
N HIS A 745 -94.14 24.45 -30.32
CA HIS A 745 -94.72 25.31 -29.28
C HIS A 745 -93.76 25.47 -28.10
N GLN A 746 -93.80 26.62 -27.40
CA GLN A 746 -93.06 26.85 -26.15
C GLN A 746 -93.66 26.00 -25.01
N ILE A 747 -93.27 24.73 -24.95
CA ILE A 747 -93.33 23.96 -23.71
C ILE A 747 -92.12 24.38 -22.87
N ASP A 748 -92.32 24.65 -21.59
CA ASP A 748 -91.24 25.03 -20.70
C ASP A 748 -90.35 23.80 -20.41
N ASP A 749 -89.22 23.71 -21.12
CA ASP A 749 -88.19 22.70 -20.95
C ASP A 749 -87.56 22.68 -19.53
N SER A 750 -87.86 23.67 -18.67
CA SER A 750 -87.43 23.69 -17.27
C SER A 750 -88.24 22.74 -16.38
N ILE A 751 -89.44 22.33 -16.82
CA ILE A 751 -90.29 21.42 -16.07
C ILE A 751 -89.73 19.99 -16.19
N ARG A 752 -89.47 19.37 -15.03
CA ARG A 752 -88.91 18.03 -14.91
C ARG A 752 -89.87 17.12 -14.16
N TYR A 753 -90.19 15.98 -14.74
CA TYR A 753 -91.09 15.00 -14.12
C TYR A 753 -90.28 13.85 -13.52
N ALA A 754 -90.46 13.56 -12.23
CA ALA A 754 -89.68 12.54 -11.53
C ALA A 754 -90.07 11.11 -11.95
N PHE A 755 -89.08 10.26 -12.25
CA PHE A 755 -89.30 8.83 -12.37
C PHE A 755 -89.41 8.19 -10.99
N LYS A 756 -90.40 7.31 -10.81
CA LYS A 756 -90.59 6.47 -9.64
C LYS A 756 -90.57 5.01 -10.08
N HIS A 757 -89.47 4.31 -9.76
CA HIS A 757 -89.29 2.89 -10.05
C HIS A 757 -89.49 2.56 -11.54
N GLY A 758 -88.81 3.28 -12.42
CA GLY A 758 -88.86 3.07 -13.87
C GLY A 758 -90.04 3.73 -14.57
N ARG A 759 -91.00 4.32 -13.83
CA ARG A 759 -92.19 4.96 -14.40
C ARG A 759 -92.29 6.44 -14.08
N CYS A 760 -92.68 7.24 -15.06
CA CYS A 760 -92.91 8.67 -14.90
C CYS A 760 -94.33 9.01 -15.35
N ASN A 761 -95.15 9.48 -14.42
CA ASN A 761 -96.55 9.83 -14.69
C ASN A 761 -96.70 11.35 -14.71
N ILE A 762 -97.17 11.88 -15.84
CA ILE A 762 -97.50 13.29 -16.04
C ILE A 762 -99.01 13.44 -15.80
N ALA A 763 -99.38 14.16 -14.73
CA ALA A 763 -100.77 14.34 -14.33
C ALA A 763 -101.56 15.15 -15.38
N SER A 764 -100.98 16.24 -15.87
CA SER A 764 -101.59 17.09 -16.89
C SER A 764 -100.50 17.81 -17.69
N LEU A 765 -100.59 17.75 -19.02
CA LEU A 765 -99.76 18.52 -19.95
C LEU A 765 -100.65 19.48 -20.74
N PRO A 766 -100.52 20.81 -20.59
CA PRO A 766 -101.34 21.76 -21.32
C PRO A 766 -101.04 21.68 -22.83
N LEU A 767 -102.09 21.62 -23.64
CA LEU A 767 -102.02 21.62 -25.10
C LEU A 767 -102.20 23.05 -25.63
N PRO A 768 -101.54 23.41 -26.74
CA PRO A 768 -101.64 24.74 -27.32
C PRO A 768 -103.04 25.04 -27.87
N GLN A 769 -103.39 26.32 -27.93
CA GLN A 769 -104.69 26.79 -28.47
C GLN A 769 -104.75 26.77 -30.01
N THR A 770 -103.63 26.50 -30.68
CA THR A 770 -103.50 26.45 -32.13
C THR A 770 -103.81 25.05 -32.66
N GLU A 771 -104.69 24.98 -33.66
CA GLU A 771 -105.06 23.73 -34.34
C GLU A 771 -103.91 23.17 -35.19
N GLY A 772 -103.80 21.84 -35.25
CA GLY A 772 -102.78 21.14 -36.03
C GLY A 772 -102.13 19.96 -35.31
N PRO A 773 -101.19 19.25 -35.96
CA PRO A 773 -100.44 18.17 -35.34
C PRO A 773 -99.43 18.74 -34.33
N LEU A 774 -99.53 18.28 -33.08
CA LEU A 774 -98.58 18.54 -32.02
C LEU A 774 -97.55 17.39 -31.99
N PHE A 775 -96.29 17.75 -32.20
CA PHE A 775 -95.15 16.87 -32.00
C PHE A 775 -94.41 17.29 -30.73
N PHE A 776 -94.25 16.36 -29.80
CA PHE A 776 -93.36 16.57 -28.68
C PHE A 776 -92.50 15.34 -28.40
N LYS A 777 -91.30 15.60 -27.92
CA LYS A 777 -90.29 14.61 -27.59
C LYS A 777 -90.13 14.55 -26.09
N ALA A 778 -90.35 13.38 -25.52
CA ALA A 778 -90.06 13.09 -24.12
C ALA A 778 -88.73 12.36 -24.02
N PHE A 779 -87.80 12.84 -23.20
CA PHE A 779 -86.49 12.21 -23.03
C PHE A 779 -85.99 12.25 -21.58
N HIS A 780 -85.14 11.30 -21.22
CA HIS A 780 -84.56 11.23 -19.87
C HIS A 780 -83.44 12.26 -19.69
N SER A 781 -83.48 13.02 -18.58
CA SER A 781 -82.60 14.18 -18.34
C SER A 781 -81.11 13.85 -18.27
N ARG A 782 -80.75 12.65 -17.82
CA ARG A 782 -79.36 12.16 -17.72
C ARG A 782 -78.89 11.33 -18.92
N TYR A 783 -79.83 10.72 -19.63
CA TYR A 783 -79.58 9.73 -20.69
C TYR A 783 -80.47 10.10 -21.87
N THR A 784 -80.10 11.16 -22.59
CA THR A 784 -80.91 11.76 -23.65
C THR A 784 -81.16 10.81 -24.83
N GLU A 785 -80.37 9.73 -24.93
CA GLU A 785 -80.61 8.63 -25.86
C GLU A 785 -81.89 7.83 -25.56
N LEU A 786 -82.40 7.91 -24.33
CA LEU A 786 -83.70 7.36 -23.95
C LEU A 786 -84.77 8.43 -24.22
N TYR A 787 -85.44 8.31 -25.35
CA TYR A 787 -86.49 9.23 -25.76
C TYR A 787 -87.66 8.51 -26.41
N CYS A 788 -88.80 9.18 -26.44
CA CYS A 788 -90.01 8.78 -27.14
C CYS A 788 -90.59 10.01 -27.84
N ASP A 789 -90.89 9.89 -29.12
CA ASP A 789 -91.54 10.96 -29.91
C ASP A 789 -93.05 10.69 -29.94
N VAL A 790 -93.86 11.73 -29.73
CA VAL A 790 -95.33 11.64 -29.62
C VAL A 790 -95.98 12.62 -30.59
N GLU A 791 -96.99 12.14 -31.31
CA GLU A 791 -97.79 12.90 -32.28
C GLU A 791 -99.28 12.87 -31.89
N ILE A 792 -99.93 14.04 -31.83
CA ILE A 792 -101.34 14.21 -31.45
C ILE A 792 -101.99 15.29 -32.32
N SER A 793 -103.23 15.11 -32.77
CA SER A 793 -103.95 16.13 -33.57
C SER A 793 -104.94 16.97 -32.74
N LEU A 794 -104.90 18.31 -32.84
CA LEU A 794 -105.77 19.21 -32.06
C LEU A 794 -107.00 19.74 -32.85
N VAL A 795 -108.21 19.71 -32.25
CA VAL A 795 -109.53 20.08 -32.85
C VAL A 795 -110.37 21.04 -31.97
N HIS A 796 -111.36 21.77 -32.53
CA HIS A 796 -112.14 22.86 -31.86
C HIS A 796 -113.35 22.40 -30.99
N ALA A 797 -113.79 23.21 -30.00
CA ALA A 797 -114.94 22.95 -29.10
C ALA A 797 -116.13 23.96 -29.26
N PRO A 798 -117.42 23.58 -29.06
CA PRO A 798 -118.59 24.46 -29.33
C PRO A 798 -119.12 25.30 -28.12
N ASN A 799 -119.69 26.50 -28.42
CA ASN A 799 -120.12 27.56 -27.47
C ASN A 799 -121.58 27.47 -26.94
N VAL A 800 -121.83 27.88 -25.67
CA VAL A 800 -123.14 28.28 -25.10
C VAL A 800 -122.95 29.43 -24.07
N ASP A 801 -123.85 30.43 -24.10
CA ASP A 801 -123.81 31.74 -23.40
C ASP A 801 -124.47 31.80 -22.00
N THR A 802 -123.91 32.69 -21.14
CA THR A 802 -124.41 33.53 -20.00
C THR A 802 -125.40 33.03 -18.92
N ASP A 803 -125.09 33.26 -17.62
CA ASP A 803 -125.56 34.44 -16.85
C ASP A 803 -124.99 34.55 -15.40
N GLU A 804 -125.11 35.76 -14.83
CA GLU A 804 -124.45 36.38 -13.66
C GLU A 804 -124.82 35.86 -12.24
N ASN A 805 -123.95 36.13 -11.23
CA ASN A 805 -124.27 36.81 -9.95
C ASN A 805 -123.05 37.00 -9.00
N GLU A 806 -122.96 38.20 -8.40
CA GLU A 806 -121.99 38.65 -7.38
C GLU A 806 -122.25 38.09 -5.95
N VAL A 807 -121.22 38.05 -5.07
CA VAL A 807 -121.25 38.49 -3.64
C VAL A 807 -119.81 38.81 -3.13
N GLN A 808 -119.71 39.81 -2.24
CA GLN A 808 -118.55 40.53 -1.69
C GLN A 808 -117.79 39.91 -0.48
N SER A 809 -116.61 40.52 -0.21
CA SER A 809 -115.93 40.79 1.08
C SER A 809 -115.09 39.65 1.72
N SER A 810 -113.97 39.84 2.44
CA SER A 810 -113.35 41.02 3.07
C SER A 810 -111.84 40.80 3.37
N ASP A 811 -111.04 41.85 3.13
CA ASP A 811 -110.02 42.51 3.98
C ASP A 811 -108.95 41.74 4.81
N GLY A 812 -107.72 42.27 4.80
CA GLY A 812 -106.61 41.81 5.65
C GLY A 812 -105.16 42.21 5.28
N LYS A 813 -104.86 43.52 5.14
CA LYS A 813 -103.57 44.26 5.43
C LYS A 813 -102.26 43.44 5.60
N LEU A 814 -101.20 43.52 4.78
CA LEU A 814 -100.29 44.59 4.30
C LEU A 814 -99.11 45.02 5.24
N MET A 815 -97.91 44.50 4.91
CA MET A 815 -96.55 45.10 4.73
C MET A 815 -95.70 45.81 5.84
N LEU A 816 -94.43 45.34 5.91
CA LEU A 816 -93.09 46.00 5.82
C LEU A 816 -92.63 47.21 6.67
N LEU A 817 -91.41 46.99 7.22
CA LEU A 817 -90.15 47.80 7.21
C LEU A 817 -89.90 49.02 8.12
N GLN A 818 -88.66 48.97 8.66
CA GLN A 818 -87.63 50.00 8.83
C GLN A 818 -87.44 50.82 10.13
N ASN A 819 -86.20 50.69 10.63
CA ASN A 819 -85.24 51.65 11.21
C ASN A 819 -85.50 52.40 12.55
N SER A 820 -84.52 52.19 13.47
CA SER A 820 -83.88 52.97 14.60
C SER A 820 -84.40 54.39 14.99
N PRO A 821 -83.95 55.12 16.08
CA PRO A 821 -82.82 54.92 17.04
C PRO A 821 -82.99 55.45 18.54
N PHE A 822 -81.90 55.33 19.34
CA PHE A 822 -81.36 56.20 20.45
C PHE A 822 -81.71 56.12 21.98
N PHE A 823 -80.62 56.38 22.76
CA PHE A 823 -80.38 56.75 24.19
C PHE A 823 -80.24 55.60 25.24
N ASN A 824 -79.34 55.61 26.26
CA ASN A 824 -78.30 56.54 26.75
C ASN A 824 -77.27 55.82 27.67
N ASN A 825 -76.14 56.49 27.92
CA ASN A 825 -74.91 56.08 28.63
C ASN A 825 -74.98 55.94 30.17
N GLY A 826 -74.06 55.15 30.74
CA GLY A 826 -73.52 55.41 32.10
C GLY A 826 -72.77 54.28 32.82
N ASN A 827 -71.57 53.86 32.38
CA ASN A 827 -70.39 53.46 33.20
C ASN A 827 -69.30 52.72 32.38
N VAL A 828 -68.67 53.37 31.40
CA VAL A 828 -67.65 52.72 30.53
C VAL A 828 -66.22 53.25 30.76
N GLY A 829 -65.95 53.82 31.93
CA GLY A 829 -64.61 54.33 32.28
C GLY A 829 -63.63 53.26 32.78
N ASN A 830 -64.11 52.35 33.65
CA ASN A 830 -63.25 51.35 34.29
C ASN A 830 -63.15 50.02 33.52
N LEU A 831 -64.12 49.69 32.67
CA LEU A 831 -64.08 48.47 31.83
C LEU A 831 -63.06 48.58 30.67
N LEU A 832 -62.81 49.79 30.16
CA LEU A 832 -61.94 50.00 28.99
C LEU A 832 -60.43 49.86 29.30
N ALA A 833 -60.03 49.99 30.57
CA ALA A 833 -58.66 49.75 31.03
C ALA A 833 -58.39 48.25 31.31
N LEU A 834 -59.39 47.51 31.81
CA LEU A 834 -59.32 46.04 31.98
C LEU A 834 -59.30 45.31 30.63
N VAL A 835 -60.08 45.77 29.64
CA VAL A 835 -60.13 45.15 28.30
C VAL A 835 -58.82 45.34 27.51
N LYS A 836 -58.10 46.46 27.70
CA LYS A 836 -56.79 46.68 27.04
C LYS A 836 -55.65 45.84 27.62
N TYR A 837 -55.67 45.53 28.92
CA TYR A 837 -54.69 44.64 29.54
C TYR A 837 -54.97 43.16 29.21
N ASP A 838 -56.25 42.80 29.03
CA ASP A 838 -56.72 41.48 28.62
C ASP A 838 -56.29 41.10 27.19
N GLU A 839 -56.46 42.00 26.21
CA GLU A 839 -56.02 41.74 24.82
C GLU A 839 -54.50 41.53 24.71
N GLY A 840 -53.70 42.30 25.48
CA GLY A 840 -52.24 42.19 25.46
C GLY A 840 -51.73 40.87 26.02
N LEU A 841 -52.26 40.43 27.17
CA LEU A 841 -51.86 39.15 27.79
C LEU A 841 -52.37 37.96 26.97
N LYS A 842 -53.60 38.03 26.45
CA LYS A 842 -54.20 37.02 25.57
C LYS A 842 -53.43 36.89 24.26
N SER A 843 -53.04 38.03 23.65
CA SER A 843 -52.19 38.04 22.45
C SER A 843 -50.83 37.38 22.70
N GLU A 844 -50.16 37.69 23.80
CA GLU A 844 -48.88 37.04 24.17
C GLU A 844 -49.03 35.54 24.46
N LEU A 845 -50.14 35.14 25.10
CA LEU A 845 -50.45 33.73 25.32
C LEU A 845 -50.70 32.98 24.00
N CYS A 846 -51.44 33.59 23.07
CA CYS A 846 -51.64 33.06 21.71
C CYS A 846 -50.32 32.94 20.95
N LYS A 847 -49.44 33.94 20.99
CA LYS A 847 -48.10 33.88 20.35
C LYS A 847 -47.26 32.73 20.91
N HIS A 848 -47.30 32.51 22.23
CA HIS A 848 -46.60 31.38 22.84
C HIS A 848 -47.22 30.03 22.48
N GLY A 849 -48.56 29.95 22.40
CA GLY A 849 -49.29 28.77 21.95
C GLY A 849 -49.00 28.42 20.48
N GLU A 850 -49.02 29.40 19.58
CA GLU A 850 -48.62 29.24 18.18
C GLU A 850 -47.18 28.75 18.04
N ARG A 851 -46.27 29.26 18.89
CA ARG A 851 -44.87 28.83 18.89
C ARG A 851 -44.70 27.39 19.37
N VAL A 852 -45.49 26.96 20.35
CA VAL A 852 -45.56 25.55 20.80
C VAL A 852 -46.09 24.67 19.66
N GLY A 853 -47.22 25.03 19.04
CA GLY A 853 -47.79 24.27 17.91
C GLY A 853 -46.86 24.17 16.70
N LYS A 854 -46.13 25.24 16.36
CA LYS A 854 -45.09 25.22 15.32
C LYS A 854 -43.95 24.25 15.65
N LEU A 855 -43.50 24.22 16.91
CA LEU A 855 -42.45 23.30 17.36
C LEU A 855 -42.94 21.84 17.41
N GLU A 856 -44.19 21.58 17.79
CA GLU A 856 -44.79 20.25 17.78
C GLU A 856 -44.94 19.69 16.37
N ASN A 857 -45.41 20.52 15.42
CA ASN A 857 -45.46 20.14 14.01
C ASN A 857 -44.06 19.87 13.46
N TYR A 858 -43.07 20.70 13.79
CA TYR A 858 -41.69 20.48 13.38
C TYR A 858 -41.11 19.17 13.95
N LEU A 859 -41.40 18.86 15.21
CA LEU A 859 -40.96 17.62 15.86
C LEU A 859 -41.67 16.41 15.24
N LYS A 860 -42.95 16.53 14.87
CA LYS A 860 -43.68 15.52 14.10
C LYS A 860 -43.05 15.26 12.73
N THR A 861 -42.67 16.31 12.00
CA THR A 861 -41.96 16.18 10.72
C THR A 861 -40.61 15.46 10.89
N LEU A 862 -39.83 15.81 11.93
CA LEU A 862 -38.56 15.14 12.20
C LEU A 862 -38.73 13.67 12.62
N ASN A 863 -39.77 13.36 13.40
CA ASN A 863 -40.09 11.97 13.76
C ASN A 863 -40.54 11.16 12.55
N ASN A 864 -41.38 11.71 11.67
CA ASN A 864 -41.73 11.02 10.42
C ASN A 864 -40.49 10.77 9.56
N ARG A 865 -39.60 11.77 9.45
CA ARG A 865 -38.33 11.62 8.72
C ARG A 865 -37.43 10.55 9.32
N LYS A 866 -37.40 10.43 10.66
CA LYS A 866 -36.71 9.34 11.35
C LYS A 866 -37.26 7.98 10.91
N THR A 867 -38.59 7.80 10.95
CA THR A 867 -39.23 6.54 10.55
C THR A 867 -38.97 6.20 9.08
N ASP A 868 -39.02 7.19 8.18
CA ASP A 868 -38.73 7.01 6.75
C ASP A 868 -37.29 6.54 6.52
N ILE A 869 -36.32 7.13 7.25
CA ILE A 869 -34.91 6.75 7.16
C ILE A 869 -34.69 5.33 7.73
N GLU A 870 -35.34 4.98 8.84
CA GLU A 870 -35.28 3.65 9.44
C GLU A 870 -35.87 2.57 8.52
N LEU A 871 -37.02 2.83 7.88
CA LEU A 871 -37.67 1.93 6.92
C LEU A 871 -36.77 1.71 5.69
N TYR A 872 -36.24 2.78 5.12
CA TYR A 872 -35.34 2.72 3.96
C TYR A 872 -34.04 1.95 4.25
N MET A 873 -33.49 2.09 5.47
CA MET A 873 -32.33 1.29 5.88
C MET A 873 -32.67 -0.19 6.02
N SER A 874 -33.87 -0.54 6.49
CA SER A 874 -34.33 -1.93 6.59
C SER A 874 -34.43 -2.57 5.20
N GLU A 875 -35.04 -1.87 4.23
CA GLU A 875 -35.15 -2.34 2.83
C GLU A 875 -33.76 -2.55 2.18
N LEU A 876 -32.81 -1.64 2.44
CA LEU A 876 -31.44 -1.79 1.97
C LEU A 876 -30.71 -2.96 2.66
N GLN A 877 -31.01 -3.23 3.94
CA GLN A 877 -30.43 -4.35 4.68
C GLN A 877 -30.98 -5.71 4.22
N ASP A 878 -32.27 -5.80 3.89
CA ASP A 878 -32.91 -7.01 3.36
C ASP A 878 -32.37 -7.42 1.98
N SER A 879 -31.69 -6.50 1.27
CA SER A 879 -31.00 -6.77 0.01
C SER A 879 -29.60 -7.39 0.15
N LEU A 880 -29.09 -7.58 1.37
CA LEU A 880 -27.86 -8.31 1.67
C LEU A 880 -28.15 -9.76 2.13
N GLU A 881 -27.36 -10.75 1.66
CA GLU A 881 -27.48 -12.17 2.05
C GLU A 881 -27.28 -12.42 3.57
N PRO A 882 -27.78 -13.54 4.12
CA PRO A 882 -27.85 -13.80 5.58
C PRO A 882 -26.50 -13.92 6.32
N ASP A 883 -25.39 -14.08 5.60
CA ASP A 883 -24.06 -14.36 6.19
C ASP A 883 -23.43 -13.18 6.95
N LEU A 884 -24.04 -12.00 6.92
CA LEU A 884 -23.67 -10.84 7.73
C LEU A 884 -24.81 -10.51 8.70
N LEU A 885 -24.89 -11.25 9.81
CA LEU A 885 -25.76 -10.91 10.92
C LEU A 885 -25.58 -9.42 11.30
N VAL A 886 -26.72 -8.73 11.31
CA VAL A 886 -27.03 -7.29 11.50
C VAL A 886 -26.29 -6.57 12.66
N LYS A 887 -25.49 -7.27 13.47
CA LYS A 887 -24.74 -6.69 14.60
C LYS A 887 -23.38 -6.06 14.25
N ASP A 888 -22.85 -6.30 13.05
CA ASP A 888 -21.51 -5.82 12.65
C ASP A 888 -21.51 -4.66 11.61
N LEU A 889 -22.67 -4.10 11.25
CA LEU A 889 -22.75 -2.97 10.31
C LEU A 889 -22.22 -1.64 10.87
N ASP A 890 -22.04 -1.52 12.18
CA ASP A 890 -21.46 -0.33 12.84
C ASP A 890 -19.93 -0.20 12.64
N CYS A 891 -19.30 -1.08 11.87
CA CYS A 891 -17.90 -1.39 12.11
C CYS A 891 -16.95 -1.43 10.89
N LEU A 892 -17.37 -1.01 9.70
CA LEU A 892 -16.44 -0.88 8.57
C LEU A 892 -15.67 0.44 8.63
N SER A 893 -14.72 0.51 9.57
CA SER A 893 -13.90 1.70 9.77
C SER A 893 -12.81 1.82 8.72
N THR A 894 -13.01 2.78 7.83
CA THR A 894 -11.99 3.15 6.85
C THR A 894 -10.92 4.03 7.49
N LYS A 895 -9.76 4.11 6.85
CA LYS A 895 -8.64 4.95 7.30
C LYS A 895 -9.07 6.42 7.40
N GLU A 896 -9.96 6.88 6.54
CA GLU A 896 -10.52 8.24 6.55
C GLU A 896 -11.39 8.51 7.77
N GLU A 897 -12.20 7.54 8.21
CA GLU A 897 -13.07 7.68 9.39
C GLU A 897 -12.24 7.81 10.67
N ILE A 898 -11.26 6.91 10.86
CA ILE A 898 -10.32 7.00 12.00
C ILE A 898 -9.52 8.30 11.93
N THR A 899 -9.11 8.74 10.74
CA THR A 899 -8.43 10.04 10.56
C THR A 899 -9.32 11.21 11.00
N LYS A 900 -10.63 11.20 10.66
CA LYS A 900 -11.57 12.23 11.11
C LYS A 900 -11.75 12.22 12.64
N LEU A 901 -11.85 11.04 13.25
CA LEU A 901 -11.95 10.90 14.71
C LEU A 901 -10.71 11.48 15.42
N ILE A 902 -9.50 11.17 14.94
CA ILE A 902 -8.26 11.73 15.50
C ILE A 902 -8.21 13.26 15.29
N LYS A 903 -8.56 13.75 14.09
CA LYS A 903 -8.60 15.20 13.79
C LYS A 903 -9.62 15.96 14.65
N GLY A 904 -10.73 15.33 15.01
CA GLY A 904 -11.76 15.88 15.89
C GLY A 904 -11.30 16.10 17.33
N ARG A 905 -10.23 15.42 17.77
CA ARG A 905 -9.63 15.59 19.10
C ARG A 905 -8.68 16.78 19.11
N GLY A 906 -9.23 17.99 19.22
CA GLY A 906 -8.49 19.26 19.11
C GLY A 906 -7.28 19.41 20.04
N HIS A 907 -7.17 18.59 21.09
CA HIS A 907 -6.10 18.66 22.07
C HIS A 907 -4.97 17.62 21.96
N SER A 908 -4.99 16.77 20.92
CA SER A 908 -3.99 15.72 20.73
C SER A 908 -2.87 16.12 19.77
N ALA A 909 -1.62 15.74 20.10
CA ALA A 909 -0.47 15.90 19.20
C ALA A 909 -0.70 15.23 17.82
N ALA A 910 -1.29 14.03 17.80
CA ALA A 910 -1.65 13.33 16.56
C ALA A 910 -2.68 14.13 15.72
N SER A 911 -3.59 14.84 16.39
CA SER A 911 -4.58 15.69 15.72
C SER A 911 -3.94 16.90 15.06
N THR A 912 -3.03 17.58 15.76
CA THR A 912 -2.25 18.69 15.23
C THR A 912 -1.42 18.25 14.04
N LEU A 913 -0.71 17.12 14.16
CA LEU A 913 0.11 16.56 13.08
C LEU A 913 -0.75 16.27 11.82
N LEU A 914 -1.86 15.53 11.98
CA LEU A 914 -2.73 15.18 10.84
C LEU A 914 -3.42 16.39 10.20
N CYS A 915 -3.69 17.45 10.96
CA CYS A 915 -4.22 18.70 10.43
C CYS A 915 -3.15 19.49 9.67
N SER A 916 -1.91 19.52 10.17
CA SER A 916 -0.78 20.20 9.53
C SER A 916 -0.45 19.56 8.17
N ILE A 917 -0.38 18.22 8.12
CA ILE A 917 -0.18 17.44 6.88
C ILE A 917 -1.27 17.77 5.84
N ALA A 918 -2.52 17.91 6.29
CA ALA A 918 -3.64 18.18 5.39
C ALA A 918 -3.67 19.61 4.83
N GLN A 919 -3.03 20.58 5.49
CA GLN A 919 -2.98 21.98 5.06
C GLN A 919 -1.72 22.34 4.27
N GLY A 920 -0.84 21.38 3.99
CA GLY A 920 0.36 21.59 3.16
C GLY A 920 1.43 22.50 3.77
N HIS A 921 1.26 22.93 5.03
CA HIS A 921 2.28 23.66 5.79
C HIS A 921 3.21 22.63 6.44
N TRP A 922 4.24 22.20 5.70
CA TRP A 922 5.21 21.23 6.19
C TRP A 922 6.60 21.85 6.22
N MET A 923 7.09 22.17 7.43
CA MET A 923 8.46 22.64 7.66
C MET A 923 9.48 21.54 7.27
N ASP A 924 10.62 21.93 6.68
CA ASP A 924 11.71 21.03 6.24
C ASP A 924 12.20 20.05 7.34
N VAL A 925 12.07 20.44 8.62
CA VAL A 925 12.51 19.65 9.78
C VAL A 925 11.64 18.41 10.06
N MET A 926 10.44 18.33 9.48
CA MET A 926 9.45 17.28 9.79
C MET A 926 9.28 16.20 8.71
N GLN A 927 10.02 16.23 7.59
CA GLN A 927 9.94 15.24 6.50
C GLN A 927 10.10 13.77 6.93
N ASP A 928 10.70 13.52 8.09
CA ASP A 928 11.00 12.19 8.62
C ASP A 928 9.96 11.67 9.65
N VAL A 929 8.79 12.31 9.78
CA VAL A 929 7.65 11.75 10.53
C VAL A 929 6.91 10.72 9.68
N VAL A 930 6.81 9.48 10.16
CA VAL A 930 6.24 8.34 9.42
C VAL A 930 4.71 8.30 9.51
N GLY A 931 4.14 8.66 10.66
CA GLY A 931 2.69 8.73 10.85
C GLY A 931 2.22 8.46 12.28
N VAL A 932 0.94 8.18 12.45
CA VAL A 932 0.30 7.85 13.74
C VAL A 932 0.00 6.35 13.78
N VAL A 933 0.30 5.66 14.89
CA VAL A 933 0.20 4.19 15.00
C VAL A 933 -1.13 3.63 14.47
N ALA A 934 -2.26 4.21 14.88
CA ALA A 934 -3.60 3.78 14.45
C ALA A 934 -3.81 3.78 12.91
N LEU A 935 -3.03 4.55 12.16
CA LEU A 935 -3.17 4.71 10.71
C LEU A 935 -2.08 3.98 9.90
N LEU A 936 -1.10 3.36 10.57
CA LEU A 936 0.04 2.69 9.92
C LEU A 936 -0.24 1.22 9.54
N GLY A 937 -1.35 0.66 10.00
CA GLY A 937 -1.76 -0.71 9.67
C GLY A 937 -3.28 -0.87 9.65
N THR A 938 -3.73 -1.93 9.00
CA THR A 938 -5.14 -2.35 8.92
C THR A 938 -5.29 -3.77 9.44
N VAL A 939 -6.50 -4.23 9.76
CA VAL A 939 -6.74 -5.59 10.26
C VAL A 939 -7.90 -6.26 9.54
N GLY A 940 -7.94 -7.60 9.58
CA GLY A 940 -8.95 -8.38 8.84
C GLY A 940 -10.35 -8.41 9.46
N SER A 941 -10.52 -8.00 10.72
CA SER A 941 -11.84 -7.96 11.37
C SER A 941 -11.94 -6.88 12.43
N VAL A 942 -13.17 -6.47 12.71
CA VAL A 942 -13.51 -5.43 13.69
C VAL A 942 -13.20 -5.90 15.10
N LYS A 943 -13.62 -7.12 15.44
CA LYS A 943 -13.39 -7.72 16.76
C LYS A 943 -11.90 -7.75 17.06
N LEU A 944 -11.09 -8.13 16.07
CA LEU A 944 -9.63 -8.07 16.16
C LEU A 944 -9.13 -6.63 16.32
N SER A 945 -9.67 -5.68 15.55
CA SER A 945 -9.26 -4.27 15.64
C SER A 945 -9.46 -3.70 17.05
N ARG A 946 -10.66 -3.88 17.60
CA ARG A 946 -11.03 -3.37 18.92
C ARG A 946 -10.20 -4.00 20.02
N ILE A 947 -10.02 -5.33 20.00
CA ILE A 947 -9.25 -6.00 21.05
C ILE A 947 -7.77 -5.63 21.01
N LEU A 948 -7.20 -5.43 19.82
CA LEU A 948 -5.81 -4.96 19.69
C LEU A 948 -5.65 -3.51 20.14
N ALA A 949 -6.62 -2.64 19.84
CA ALA A 949 -6.62 -1.26 20.31
C ALA A 949 -6.77 -1.17 21.84
N GLU A 950 -7.62 -2.00 22.44
CA GLU A 950 -7.75 -2.12 23.89
C GLU A 950 -6.48 -2.71 24.53
N TYR A 951 -5.84 -3.67 23.86
CA TYR A 951 -4.56 -4.23 24.29
C TYR A 951 -3.47 -3.15 24.33
N LEU A 952 -3.30 -2.36 23.27
CA LEU A 952 -2.28 -1.30 23.22
C LEU A 952 -2.60 -0.12 24.15
N GLY A 953 -3.88 0.21 24.27
CA GLY A 953 -4.34 1.42 24.93
C GLY A 953 -4.28 2.66 24.03
N GLU A 954 -5.06 3.66 24.41
CA GLU A 954 -5.31 4.84 23.60
C GLU A 954 -4.04 5.67 23.33
N ASP A 955 -3.18 5.86 24.33
CA ASP A 955 -1.93 6.63 24.23
C ASP A 955 -0.98 6.04 23.18
N GLN A 956 -0.91 4.71 23.07
CA GLN A 956 -0.09 4.04 22.06
C GLN A 956 -0.74 4.09 20.68
N MET A 957 -2.07 4.03 20.60
CA MET A 957 -2.80 4.14 19.33
C MET A 957 -2.64 5.53 18.69
N VAL A 958 -2.55 6.59 19.50
CA VAL A 958 -2.31 7.97 19.02
C VAL A 958 -0.84 8.39 19.07
N ALA A 959 0.08 7.46 19.31
CA ALA A 959 1.51 7.77 19.33
C ALA A 959 2.01 8.21 17.94
N VAL A 960 2.88 9.22 17.94
CA VAL A 960 3.53 9.73 16.72
C VAL A 960 4.78 8.91 16.44
N VAL A 961 4.96 8.45 15.22
CA VAL A 961 6.09 7.63 14.79
C VAL A 961 7.04 8.49 13.96
N CYS A 962 8.29 8.59 14.41
CA CYS A 962 9.38 9.32 13.76
C CYS A 962 10.46 8.35 13.31
N LYS A 963 11.18 8.70 12.24
CA LYS A 963 12.33 7.91 11.79
C LYS A 963 13.46 7.92 12.84
N SER A 964 13.93 9.12 13.22
CA SER A 964 15.08 9.28 14.13
C SER A 964 14.74 10.01 15.44
N TYR A 965 15.69 9.99 16.38
CA TYR A 965 15.59 10.70 17.66
C TYR A 965 15.64 12.22 17.50
N GLU A 966 16.40 12.73 16.52
CA GLU A 966 16.55 14.16 16.26
C GLU A 966 15.21 14.80 15.90
N VAL A 967 14.41 14.11 15.08
CA VAL A 967 13.06 14.54 14.68
C VAL A 967 12.10 14.50 15.86
N ALA A 968 12.15 13.44 16.67
CA ALA A 968 11.33 13.35 17.87
C ALA A 968 11.64 14.48 18.87
N ARG A 969 12.91 14.84 19.03
CA ARG A 969 13.33 15.99 19.84
C ARG A 969 12.93 17.32 19.22
N ALA A 970 12.79 17.42 17.89
CA ALA A 970 12.32 18.63 17.23
C ALA A 970 10.81 18.88 17.43
N LEU A 971 10.02 17.84 17.75
CA LEU A 971 8.58 17.97 18.04
C LEU A 971 8.31 18.75 19.32
N GLU A 972 9.20 18.70 20.31
CA GLU A 972 9.03 19.41 21.58
C GLU A 972 10.37 19.95 22.10
N GLN A 973 10.44 21.27 22.26
CA GLN A 973 11.63 21.96 22.76
C GLN A 973 11.33 22.61 24.09
N TYR A 974 12.36 22.68 24.93
CA TYR A 974 12.30 23.27 26.26
C TYR A 974 13.12 24.55 26.28
N ASP A 975 12.62 25.56 26.98
CA ASP A 975 13.35 26.78 27.22
C ASP A 975 14.50 26.58 28.24
N HIS A 976 15.26 27.63 28.50
CA HIS A 976 16.37 27.62 29.46
C HIS A 976 15.95 27.34 30.91
N LYS A 977 14.65 27.39 31.24
CA LYS A 977 14.09 27.06 32.55
C LYS A 977 13.58 25.61 32.61
N GLY A 978 13.62 24.88 31.49
CA GLY A 978 13.09 23.52 31.38
C GLY A 978 11.58 23.47 31.18
N GLU A 979 10.93 24.60 30.87
CA GLU A 979 9.52 24.67 30.52
C GLU A 979 9.35 24.46 29.01
N VAL A 980 8.21 23.92 28.58
CA VAL A 980 7.93 23.70 27.16
C VAL A 980 7.81 25.04 26.44
N ASP A 981 8.59 25.25 25.38
CA ASP A 981 8.49 26.45 24.56
C ASP A 981 7.32 26.32 23.58
N SER A 982 6.21 27.01 23.89
CA SER A 982 4.99 26.99 23.08
C SER A 982 5.16 27.62 21.69
N ARG A 983 6.29 28.29 21.41
CA ARG A 983 6.58 28.94 20.13
C ARG A 983 7.34 28.04 19.14
N LEU A 984 7.76 26.85 19.56
CA LEU A 984 8.60 25.95 18.77
C LEU A 984 7.95 24.56 18.62
N GLY A 985 8.44 23.80 17.63
CA GLY A 985 8.01 22.42 17.38
C GLY A 985 6.51 22.28 17.08
N LEU A 986 5.90 21.21 17.59
CA LEU A 986 4.51 20.86 17.34
C LEU A 986 3.52 21.81 18.06
N HIS A 987 3.95 22.48 19.13
CA HIS A 987 3.13 23.48 19.85
C HIS A 987 2.96 24.78 19.04
N ALA A 988 3.99 25.17 18.28
CA ALA A 988 3.89 26.29 17.34
C ALA A 988 2.83 26.02 16.25
N GLU A 989 2.85 24.81 15.68
CA GLU A 989 1.87 24.37 14.68
C GLU A 989 0.47 24.23 15.26
N ALA A 990 0.35 23.73 16.50
CA ALA A 990 -0.93 23.72 17.19
C ALA A 990 -1.50 25.15 17.30
N THR A 991 -0.66 26.11 17.70
CA THR A 991 -1.05 27.52 17.81
C THR A 991 -1.47 28.10 16.46
N ALA A 992 -0.72 27.83 15.38
CA ALA A 992 -1.06 28.26 14.02
C ALA A 992 -2.42 27.70 13.56
N LEU A 993 -2.72 26.45 13.93
CA LEU A 993 -3.99 25.77 13.67
C LEU A 993 -5.13 26.15 14.63
N SER A 994 -4.91 27.11 15.55
CA SER A 994 -5.85 27.45 16.63
C SER A 994 -6.25 26.25 17.49
N LYS A 995 -5.32 25.32 17.70
CA LYS A 995 -5.40 24.15 18.58
C LYS A 995 -4.45 24.30 19.76
N SER A 996 -4.61 23.45 20.78
CA SER A 996 -3.70 23.42 21.94
C SER A 996 -3.41 21.98 22.31
N ILE A 997 -2.14 21.58 22.41
CA ILE A 997 -1.79 20.23 22.84
C ILE A 997 -1.83 20.20 24.37
N SER A 998 -2.75 19.41 24.94
CA SER A 998 -2.89 19.29 26.39
C SER A 998 -2.38 17.93 26.86
N GLY A 999 -1.41 17.93 27.78
CA GLY A 999 -0.84 16.71 28.35
C GLY A 999 0.32 16.13 27.55
N ARG A 1000 0.85 15.00 28.02
CA ARG A 1000 1.99 14.32 27.39
C ARG A 1000 1.51 13.48 26.21
N PHE A 1001 2.32 13.39 25.16
CA PHE A 1001 2.09 12.49 24.02
C PHE A 1001 3.29 11.56 23.82
N LEU A 1002 3.05 10.39 23.26
CA LEU A 1002 4.09 9.40 22.99
C LEU A 1002 4.68 9.59 21.60
N VAL A 1003 6.01 9.55 21.52
CA VAL A 1003 6.76 9.54 20.26
C VAL A 1003 7.57 8.25 20.18
N VAL A 1004 7.53 7.57 19.03
CA VAL A 1004 8.25 6.33 18.75
C VAL A 1004 9.30 6.59 17.67
N CYS A 1005 10.58 6.49 18.03
CA CYS A 1005 11.71 6.62 17.11
C CYS A 1005 12.08 5.25 16.54
N LEU A 1006 11.97 5.05 15.23
CA LEU A 1006 12.17 3.74 14.59
C LEU A 1006 13.62 3.26 14.64
N GLU A 1007 14.60 4.15 14.42
CA GLU A 1007 16.02 3.77 14.43
C GLU A 1007 16.52 3.34 15.83
N ASP A 1008 15.85 3.78 16.90
CA ASP A 1008 16.18 3.39 18.28
C ASP A 1008 15.50 2.09 18.71
N ILE A 1009 14.60 1.53 17.89
CA ILE A 1009 13.95 0.25 18.19
C ILE A 1009 14.90 -0.89 17.83
N ARG A 1010 15.12 -1.80 18.78
CA ARG A 1010 15.77 -3.08 18.47
C ARG A 1010 14.86 -3.92 17.55
N PRO A 1011 15.28 -4.20 16.30
CA PRO A 1011 14.46 -4.91 15.34
C PRO A 1011 14.36 -6.41 15.71
N TYR A 1012 13.32 -7.06 15.21
CA TYR A 1012 13.22 -8.51 15.24
C TYR A 1012 14.26 -9.16 14.31
N LEU A 1013 15.09 -10.05 14.88
CA LEU A 1013 16.18 -10.71 14.15
C LEU A 1013 15.83 -12.12 13.63
N GLY A 1014 14.63 -12.64 13.90
CA GLY A 1014 14.26 -14.01 13.55
C GLY A 1014 13.80 -14.23 12.11
N GLY A 1015 13.97 -13.22 11.24
CA GLY A 1015 13.64 -13.30 9.82
C GLY A 1015 12.17 -13.06 9.47
N VAL A 1016 11.94 -12.76 8.20
CA VAL A 1016 10.61 -12.59 7.58
C VAL A 1016 10.41 -13.63 6.50
N GLU A 1017 9.17 -14.01 6.26
CA GLU A 1017 8.81 -14.97 5.22
C GLU A 1017 9.04 -14.36 3.82
N VAL A 1018 9.94 -14.97 3.04
CA VAL A 1018 10.47 -14.39 1.79
C VAL A 1018 9.43 -14.28 0.67
N ASN A 1019 8.42 -15.16 0.69
CA ASN A 1019 7.39 -15.23 -0.36
C ASN A 1019 6.04 -14.62 0.06
N ASP A 1020 5.91 -14.08 1.28
CA ASP A 1020 4.67 -13.45 1.73
C ASP A 1020 4.67 -11.95 1.31
N PRO A 1021 3.66 -11.48 0.53
CA PRO A 1021 3.55 -10.07 0.14
C PRO A 1021 3.42 -9.11 1.33
N GLN A 1022 2.96 -9.58 2.50
CA GLN A 1022 2.87 -8.83 3.76
C GLN A 1022 4.15 -8.92 4.61
N ARG A 1023 5.18 -9.64 4.17
CA ARG A 1023 6.48 -9.86 4.85
C ARG A 1023 6.31 -10.24 6.33
N LYS A 1024 5.46 -11.23 6.62
CA LYS A 1024 5.16 -11.65 7.99
C LYS A 1024 6.41 -12.18 8.71
N LEU A 1025 6.44 -12.02 10.03
CA LEU A 1025 7.55 -12.47 10.86
C LEU A 1025 7.51 -14.00 11.02
N ILE A 1026 8.66 -14.66 10.93
CA ILE A 1026 8.76 -16.10 11.19
C ILE A 1026 8.68 -16.31 12.71
N LEU A 1027 7.51 -16.68 13.22
CA LEU A 1027 7.25 -16.95 14.62
C LEU A 1027 6.73 -18.40 14.78
N PRO A 1028 7.38 -19.24 15.61
CA PRO A 1028 6.93 -20.62 15.79
C PRO A 1028 5.57 -20.65 16.48
N ALA A 1029 4.64 -21.45 15.97
CA ALA A 1029 3.34 -21.64 16.59
C ALA A 1029 3.47 -22.23 18.01
N PRO A 1030 2.62 -21.80 18.97
CA PRO A 1030 2.64 -22.34 20.33
C PRO A 1030 2.28 -23.83 20.34
N ARG A 1031 2.84 -24.58 21.30
CA ARG A 1031 2.54 -26.01 21.49
C ARG A 1031 2.22 -26.29 22.95
N LEU A 1032 1.13 -27.04 23.17
CA LEU A 1032 0.74 -27.56 24.48
C LEU A 1032 1.77 -28.59 24.99
N LEU A 1033 1.72 -28.92 26.28
CA LEU A 1033 2.53 -29.99 26.88
C LEU A 1033 2.31 -31.35 26.20
N SER A 1034 1.14 -31.56 25.58
CA SER A 1034 0.81 -32.73 24.76
C SER A 1034 1.46 -32.74 23.37
N GLY A 1035 2.14 -31.66 22.97
CA GLY A 1035 2.75 -31.50 21.64
C GLY A 1035 1.83 -30.96 20.55
N ASN A 1036 0.51 -30.91 20.81
CA ASN A 1036 -0.51 -30.40 19.90
C ASN A 1036 -0.58 -28.86 19.91
N TYR A 1037 -1.16 -28.29 18.84
CA TYR A 1037 -1.47 -26.86 18.79
C TYR A 1037 -2.60 -26.53 19.77
N PRO A 1038 -2.52 -25.38 20.47
CA PRO A 1038 -3.63 -24.88 21.26
C PRO A 1038 -4.89 -24.71 20.39
N PRO A 1039 -6.05 -25.27 20.79
CA PRO A 1039 -7.31 -25.02 20.09
C PRO A 1039 -7.62 -23.52 20.11
N GLY A 1040 -8.27 -23.02 19.05
CA GLY A 1040 -8.62 -21.62 18.92
C GLY A 1040 -7.47 -20.64 18.65
N PHE A 1041 -6.21 -21.09 18.49
CA PHE A 1041 -5.09 -20.19 18.15
C PHE A 1041 -5.21 -19.68 16.70
N ILE A 1042 -5.40 -18.37 16.54
CA ILE A 1042 -5.58 -17.70 15.24
C ILE A 1042 -4.23 -17.27 14.65
N GLY A 1043 -3.32 -16.81 15.49
CA GLY A 1043 -2.02 -16.30 15.05
C GLY A 1043 -1.40 -15.31 16.01
N TYR A 1044 -0.25 -14.76 15.62
CA TYR A 1044 0.40 -13.69 16.37
C TYR A 1044 -0.14 -12.32 15.94
N ALA A 1045 -0.50 -11.46 16.90
CA ALA A 1045 -1.06 -10.13 16.64
C ALA A 1045 -0.23 -9.30 15.66
N VAL A 1046 1.10 -9.34 15.78
CA VAL A 1046 2.03 -8.66 14.87
C VAL A 1046 1.92 -9.10 13.41
N ASN A 1047 1.48 -10.33 13.14
CA ASN A 1047 1.29 -10.90 11.79
C ASN A 1047 -0.14 -10.74 11.26
N LEU A 1048 -1.09 -10.37 12.14
CA LEU A 1048 -2.49 -10.13 11.80
C LEU A 1048 -2.80 -8.66 11.46
N VAL A 1049 -1.84 -7.75 11.73
CA VAL A 1049 -1.86 -6.39 11.20
C VAL A 1049 -1.34 -6.40 9.76
N ASN A 1050 -2.16 -5.93 8.83
CA ASN A 1050 -1.81 -5.74 7.44
C ASN A 1050 -1.22 -4.35 7.21
N LEU A 1051 -0.22 -4.27 6.35
CA LEU A 1051 0.40 -3.02 5.94
C LEU A 1051 -0.01 -2.70 4.50
N GLU A 1052 -0.20 -1.43 4.17
CA GLU A 1052 -0.46 -0.95 2.82
C GLU A 1052 0.85 -0.46 2.18
N HIS A 1053 0.94 -0.40 0.85
CA HIS A 1053 2.01 0.38 0.20
C HIS A 1053 1.75 1.88 0.45
N PRO A 1054 2.73 2.69 0.87
CA PRO A 1054 4.19 2.44 0.90
C PRO A 1054 4.74 1.87 2.23
N HIS A 1055 3.93 1.63 3.25
CA HIS A 1055 4.38 1.16 4.58
C HIS A 1055 5.02 -0.24 4.54
N ILE A 1056 4.62 -1.12 3.61
CA ILE A 1056 5.31 -2.40 3.36
C ILE A 1056 6.76 -2.20 2.89
N ASP A 1057 6.99 -1.19 2.07
CA ASP A 1057 8.30 -0.93 1.44
C ASP A 1057 9.20 -0.06 2.30
N TYR A 1058 8.65 0.57 3.34
CA TYR A 1058 9.42 1.38 4.29
C TYR A 1058 10.56 0.56 4.89
N ARG A 1059 11.78 1.13 4.88
CA ARG A 1059 12.97 0.55 5.52
C ARG A 1059 13.65 1.59 6.40
N THR A 1060 14.07 1.19 7.59
CA THR A 1060 15.03 1.92 8.42
C THR A 1060 16.39 1.99 7.72
N GLU A 1061 17.30 2.83 8.19
CA GLU A 1061 18.69 2.92 7.69
C GLU A 1061 19.43 1.58 7.84
N SER A 1062 19.07 0.83 8.89
CA SER A 1062 19.52 -0.54 9.14
C SER A 1062 18.87 -1.61 8.25
N GLY A 1063 17.93 -1.24 7.36
CA GLY A 1063 17.31 -2.12 6.38
C GLY A 1063 16.11 -2.94 6.90
N HIS A 1064 15.51 -2.57 8.03
CA HIS A 1064 14.38 -3.29 8.63
C HIS A 1064 13.03 -2.60 8.33
N GLY A 1065 11.97 -3.37 8.16
CA GLY A 1065 10.61 -2.83 7.93
C GLY A 1065 9.87 -2.43 9.20
N LEU A 1066 8.67 -1.84 9.03
CA LEU A 1066 7.79 -1.44 10.14
C LEU A 1066 7.27 -2.63 10.95
N ARG A 1067 7.12 -3.80 10.32
CA ARG A 1067 6.67 -5.02 11.01
C ARG A 1067 7.75 -5.52 11.95
N GLU A 1068 9.00 -5.56 11.50
CA GLU A 1068 10.17 -5.99 12.25
C GLU A 1068 10.54 -5.02 13.39
N THR A 1069 10.15 -3.75 13.28
CA THR A 1069 10.46 -2.68 14.25
C THR A 1069 9.24 -2.28 15.07
N LEU A 1070 8.41 -1.37 14.55
CA LEU A 1070 7.25 -0.77 15.23
C LEU A 1070 6.27 -1.80 15.75
N PHE A 1071 5.69 -2.63 14.88
CA PHE A 1071 4.62 -3.54 15.28
C PHE A 1071 5.13 -4.69 16.14
N TYR A 1072 6.39 -5.11 15.96
CA TYR A 1072 7.02 -6.04 16.88
C TYR A 1072 7.30 -5.44 18.26
N ARG A 1073 7.63 -4.14 18.35
CA ARG A 1073 7.76 -3.46 19.65
C ARG A 1073 6.41 -3.38 20.37
N LEU A 1074 5.33 -3.09 19.64
CA LEU A 1074 3.98 -2.91 20.20
C LEU A 1074 3.37 -4.26 20.63
N PHE A 1075 3.42 -5.27 19.77
CA PHE A 1075 2.74 -6.54 19.99
C PHE A 1075 3.66 -7.70 20.37
N SER A 1076 4.97 -7.61 20.07
CA SER A 1076 5.93 -8.69 20.32
C SER A 1076 5.39 -10.06 19.87
N LYS A 1077 5.38 -11.07 20.76
CA LYS A 1077 4.79 -12.39 20.53
C LYS A 1077 3.39 -12.55 21.15
N VAL A 1078 2.57 -11.51 21.13
CA VAL A 1078 1.17 -11.58 21.60
C VAL A 1078 0.37 -12.51 20.70
N GLN A 1079 -0.29 -13.49 21.31
CA GLN A 1079 -1.08 -14.52 20.63
C GLN A 1079 -2.56 -14.10 20.57
N VAL A 1080 -3.26 -14.48 19.51
CA VAL A 1080 -4.70 -14.21 19.35
C VAL A 1080 -5.45 -15.54 19.33
N TYR A 1081 -6.52 -15.60 20.12
CA TYR A 1081 -7.39 -16.76 20.26
C TYR A 1081 -8.84 -16.42 19.87
N GLU A 1082 -9.62 -17.44 19.51
CA GLU A 1082 -11.04 -17.27 19.18
C GLU A 1082 -11.87 -16.99 20.43
N THR A 1083 -11.74 -17.81 21.47
CA THR A 1083 -12.47 -17.64 22.75
C THR A 1083 -11.54 -17.46 23.95
N ARG A 1084 -12.07 -16.90 25.03
CA ARG A 1084 -11.35 -16.73 26.30
C ARG A 1084 -10.99 -18.07 26.93
N GLU A 1085 -11.89 -19.06 26.84
CA GLU A 1085 -11.67 -20.40 27.39
C GLU A 1085 -10.46 -21.09 26.73
N GLU A 1086 -10.37 -21.01 25.40
CA GLU A 1086 -9.22 -21.54 24.64
C GLU A 1086 -7.92 -20.82 24.98
N MET A 1087 -7.97 -19.49 25.13
CA MET A 1087 -6.81 -18.70 25.59
C MET A 1087 -6.35 -19.12 27.00
N GLU A 1088 -7.28 -19.39 27.91
CA GLU A 1088 -6.98 -19.85 29.27
C GLU A 1088 -6.39 -21.26 29.29
N ASN A 1089 -6.93 -22.17 28.45
CA ASN A 1089 -6.38 -23.51 28.27
C ASN A 1089 -4.95 -23.48 27.68
N ALA A 1090 -4.63 -22.46 26.89
CA ALA A 1090 -3.31 -22.25 26.29
C ALA A 1090 -2.33 -21.47 27.18
N ARG A 1091 -2.70 -21.11 28.42
CA ARG A 1091 -1.93 -20.22 29.32
C ARG A 1091 -0.47 -20.63 29.51
N ASN A 1092 -0.20 -21.93 29.58
CA ASN A 1092 1.16 -22.46 29.75
C ASN A 1092 2.08 -22.22 28.53
N CYS A 1093 1.50 -21.92 27.37
CA CYS A 1093 2.20 -21.69 26.10
C CYS A 1093 2.35 -20.20 25.76
N ILE A 1094 1.71 -19.32 26.53
CA ILE A 1094 1.71 -17.87 26.31
C ILE A 1094 2.91 -17.24 27.05
N THR A 1095 3.79 -16.57 26.30
CA THR A 1095 5.05 -16.03 26.84
C THR A 1095 5.06 -14.50 27.04
N HIS A 1096 4.39 -13.76 26.17
CA HIS A 1096 4.40 -12.28 26.17
C HIS A 1096 3.03 -11.70 26.50
N GLY A 1097 1.97 -12.29 25.96
CA GLY A 1097 0.58 -11.93 26.21
C GLY A 1097 -0.33 -12.66 25.22
N ALA A 1098 -1.63 -12.60 25.47
CA ALA A 1098 -2.63 -13.12 24.56
C ALA A 1098 -3.91 -12.28 24.62
N VAL A 1099 -4.69 -12.35 23.56
CA VAL A 1099 -6.03 -11.76 23.48
C VAL A 1099 -7.00 -12.77 22.88
N SER A 1100 -8.28 -12.69 23.22
CA SER A 1100 -9.35 -13.47 22.60
C SER A 1100 -10.39 -12.57 21.95
N LEU A 1101 -11.00 -13.02 20.85
CA LEU A 1101 -11.95 -12.21 20.07
C LEU A 1101 -13.27 -11.92 20.82
N ASP A 1102 -13.58 -12.69 21.85
CA ASP A 1102 -14.70 -12.50 22.78
C ASP A 1102 -14.36 -11.54 23.95
N GLY A 1103 -13.19 -10.92 23.96
CA GLY A 1103 -12.84 -9.84 24.88
C GLY A 1103 -11.95 -10.24 26.07
N GLY A 1104 -11.22 -11.35 26.01
CA GLY A 1104 -10.19 -11.69 26.99
C GLY A 1104 -8.87 -11.02 26.67
N ILE A 1105 -8.18 -10.45 27.67
CA ILE A 1105 -6.84 -9.88 27.52
C ILE A 1105 -5.93 -10.37 28.64
N LEU A 1106 -4.87 -11.08 28.25
CA LEU A 1106 -3.76 -11.49 29.11
C LEU A 1106 -2.51 -10.70 28.73
N ARG A 1107 -2.06 -9.84 29.64
CA ARG A 1107 -0.83 -9.04 29.48
C ARG A 1107 0.37 -9.80 30.04
N LYS A 1108 1.57 -9.27 29.77
CA LYS A 1108 2.82 -9.84 30.24
C LYS A 1108 2.84 -9.93 31.79
N ASN A 1109 3.55 -10.92 32.33
CA ASN A 1109 3.69 -11.16 33.77
C ASN A 1109 2.39 -11.61 34.48
N GLY A 1110 1.45 -12.22 33.74
CA GLY A 1110 0.24 -12.81 34.33
C GLY A 1110 -0.85 -11.82 34.71
N ILE A 1111 -0.77 -10.56 34.24
CA ILE A 1111 -1.79 -9.53 34.46
C ILE A 1111 -2.96 -9.79 33.51
N ILE A 1112 -4.18 -9.81 34.05
CA ILE A 1112 -5.42 -10.01 33.27
C ILE A 1112 -6.23 -8.73 33.31
N SER A 1113 -6.71 -8.28 32.15
CA SER A 1113 -7.69 -7.18 32.07
C SER A 1113 -9.10 -7.76 32.01
N LEU A 1114 -9.95 -7.38 32.97
CA LEU A 1114 -11.35 -7.80 33.09
C LEU A 1114 -12.28 -6.59 32.88
N GLY A 1115 -13.44 -6.82 32.26
CA GLY A 1115 -14.43 -5.79 31.94
C GLY A 1115 -14.61 -5.59 30.43
N PHE A 1116 -15.61 -4.81 30.04
CA PHE A 1116 -15.85 -4.43 28.64
C PHE A 1116 -15.47 -2.97 28.43
N ARG A 1117 -14.56 -2.71 27.50
CA ARG A 1117 -14.21 -1.35 27.06
C ARG A 1117 -14.29 -1.28 25.54
N ASN A 1118 -14.99 -0.30 25.01
CA ASN A 1118 -15.06 -0.08 23.57
C ASN A 1118 -14.12 1.08 23.20
N PRO A 1119 -12.96 0.82 22.57
CA PRO A 1119 -12.02 1.87 22.22
C PRO A 1119 -12.59 2.75 21.09
N GLU A 1120 -12.48 4.07 21.23
CA GLU A 1120 -12.90 5.02 20.18
C GLU A 1120 -11.94 5.04 19.00
N ILE A 1121 -10.64 4.86 19.25
CA ILE A 1121 -9.58 4.80 18.23
C ILE A 1121 -9.09 3.36 18.13
N TYR A 1122 -9.21 2.79 16.95
CA TYR A 1122 -8.81 1.42 16.63
C TYR A 1122 -8.25 1.35 15.20
N PHE A 1123 -7.68 0.20 14.82
CA PHE A 1123 -7.12 0.02 13.48
C PHE A 1123 -8.24 -0.02 12.41
N PRO A 1124 -8.03 0.59 11.24
CA PRO A 1124 -8.94 0.42 10.11
C PRO A 1124 -9.07 -1.06 9.69
N VAL A 1125 -10.23 -1.45 9.17
CA VAL A 1125 -10.50 -2.83 8.77
C VAL A 1125 -10.39 -2.97 7.25
N GLN A 1126 -9.61 -3.94 6.78
CA GLN A 1126 -9.39 -4.17 5.36
C GLN A 1126 -10.60 -4.87 4.73
N ILE A 1127 -11.27 -4.20 3.78
CA ILE A 1127 -12.43 -4.74 3.08
C ILE A 1127 -11.96 -5.56 1.88
N THR A 1128 -11.71 -6.84 2.07
CA THR A 1128 -11.45 -7.79 0.98
C THR A 1128 -12.76 -8.38 0.48
N ASN A 1129 -13.01 -8.25 -0.83
CA ASN A 1129 -14.10 -8.87 -1.59
C ASN A 1129 -15.53 -8.43 -1.26
N VAL A 1130 -15.85 -7.17 -1.55
CA VAL A 1130 -17.25 -6.74 -1.66
C VAL A 1130 -17.52 -6.29 -3.09
N SER A 1131 -18.51 -6.90 -3.75
CA SER A 1131 -18.88 -6.55 -5.12
C SER A 1131 -19.21 -5.05 -5.23
N PRO A 1132 -18.99 -4.40 -6.39
CA PRO A 1132 -19.27 -2.97 -6.56
C PRO A 1132 -20.72 -2.59 -6.19
N LYS A 1133 -21.67 -3.50 -6.45
CA LYS A 1133 -23.09 -3.36 -6.08
C LYS A 1133 -23.27 -3.35 -4.56
N ARG A 1134 -22.64 -4.28 -3.83
CA ARG A 1134 -22.66 -4.31 -2.36
C ARG A 1134 -21.96 -3.10 -1.75
N LYS A 1135 -20.85 -2.62 -2.34
CA LYS A 1135 -20.15 -1.39 -1.91
C LYS A 1135 -21.06 -0.16 -1.99
N LYS A 1136 -21.84 -0.04 -3.07
CA LYS A 1136 -22.81 1.04 -3.28
C LYS A 1136 -23.99 0.99 -2.29
N ILE A 1137 -24.53 -0.20 -2.02
CA ILE A 1137 -25.59 -0.39 -1.03
C ILE A 1137 -25.09 -0.03 0.37
N MET A 1138 -23.89 -0.47 0.75
CA MET A 1138 -23.27 -0.11 2.03
C MET A 1138 -23.01 1.40 2.16
N GLU A 1139 -22.61 2.08 1.08
CA GLU A 1139 -22.40 3.53 1.06
C GLU A 1139 -23.71 4.30 1.26
N GLN A 1140 -24.82 3.84 0.66
CA GLN A 1140 -26.16 4.38 0.87
C GLN A 1140 -26.65 4.18 2.30
N ILE A 1141 -26.41 3.01 2.90
CA ILE A 1141 -26.73 2.76 4.31
C ILE A 1141 -25.95 3.71 5.22
N LYS A 1142 -24.64 3.91 4.96
CA LYS A 1142 -23.79 4.85 5.72
C LYS A 1142 -24.28 6.31 5.62
N GLU A 1143 -24.67 6.76 4.43
CA GLU A 1143 -25.23 8.10 4.21
C GLU A 1143 -26.52 8.30 5.02
N LYS A 1144 -27.40 7.29 5.01
CA LYS A 1144 -28.67 7.32 5.74
C LYS A 1144 -28.49 7.24 7.25
N GLN A 1145 -27.49 6.51 7.74
CA GLN A 1145 -27.13 6.52 9.17
C GLN A 1145 -26.65 7.90 9.66
N LEU A 1146 -25.91 8.64 8.83
CA LEU A 1146 -25.51 10.02 9.15
C LEU A 1146 -26.72 10.97 9.16
N GLU A 1147 -27.63 10.80 8.19
CA GLU A 1147 -28.91 11.53 8.13
C GLU A 1147 -29.76 11.25 9.38
N LEU A 1148 -29.80 10.00 9.85
CA LEU A 1148 -30.50 9.59 11.07
C LEU A 1148 -29.91 10.26 12.32
N ARG A 1149 -28.58 10.27 12.49
CA ARG A 1149 -27.94 10.97 13.63
C ARG A 1149 -28.25 12.46 13.64
N THR A 1150 -28.19 13.10 12.48
CA THR A 1150 -28.50 14.53 12.33
C THR A 1150 -29.97 14.79 12.68
N THR A 1151 -30.87 13.92 12.24
CA THR A 1151 -32.31 13.99 12.55
C THR A 1151 -32.56 13.79 14.05
N LEU A 1152 -31.92 12.82 14.70
CA LEU A 1152 -32.01 12.58 16.15
C LEU A 1152 -31.48 13.77 16.97
N GLN A 1153 -30.36 14.38 16.56
CA GLN A 1153 -29.86 15.61 17.18
C GLN A 1153 -30.87 16.75 17.00
N GLY A 1154 -31.46 16.88 15.81
CA GLY A 1154 -32.54 17.82 15.53
C GLY A 1154 -33.76 17.62 16.42
N ILE A 1155 -34.15 16.36 16.67
CA ILE A 1155 -35.26 15.99 17.58
C ILE A 1155 -34.93 16.40 19.01
N ASN A 1156 -33.73 16.11 19.52
CA ASN A 1156 -33.33 16.51 20.86
C ASN A 1156 -33.34 18.04 21.04
N VAL A 1157 -32.77 18.78 20.09
CA VAL A 1157 -32.76 20.26 20.13
C VAL A 1157 -34.17 20.83 20.03
N ALA A 1158 -35.01 20.26 19.16
CA ALA A 1158 -36.41 20.66 19.03
C ALA A 1158 -37.22 20.36 20.29
N SER A 1159 -36.99 19.20 20.93
CA SER A 1159 -37.63 18.80 22.18
C SER A 1159 -37.27 19.76 23.31
N GLU A 1160 -35.99 20.09 23.49
CA GLU A 1160 -35.60 21.07 24.51
C GLU A 1160 -36.19 22.46 24.24
N LYS A 1161 -36.27 22.88 22.97
CA LYS A 1161 -36.90 24.15 22.60
C LYS A 1161 -38.40 24.12 22.89
N LEU A 1162 -39.07 22.99 22.65
CA LEU A 1162 -40.47 22.75 22.98
C LEU A 1162 -40.69 22.80 24.49
N ASP A 1163 -39.86 22.16 25.29
CA ASP A 1163 -39.95 22.18 26.76
C ASP A 1163 -39.77 23.58 27.31
N ARG A 1164 -38.78 24.33 26.80
CA ARG A 1164 -38.59 25.75 27.15
C ARG A 1164 -39.80 26.61 26.73
N ALA A 1165 -40.39 26.34 25.57
CA ALA A 1165 -41.58 27.05 25.09
C ALA A 1165 -42.83 26.72 25.94
N ARG A 1166 -43.03 25.43 26.28
CA ARG A 1166 -44.11 24.96 27.17
C ARG A 1166 -43.96 25.53 28.57
N HIS A 1167 -42.75 25.59 29.13
CA HIS A 1167 -42.51 26.25 30.41
C HIS A 1167 -42.88 27.73 30.38
N LYS A 1168 -42.53 28.46 29.31
CA LYS A 1168 -42.90 29.87 29.13
C LYS A 1168 -44.41 30.04 28.97
N PHE A 1169 -45.05 29.20 28.16
CA PHE A 1169 -46.50 29.17 27.97
C PHE A 1169 -47.22 28.91 29.29
N ASN A 1170 -46.85 27.85 30.03
CA ASN A 1170 -47.45 27.52 31.33
C ASN A 1170 -47.24 28.63 32.37
N ARG A 1171 -46.08 29.29 32.38
CA ARG A 1171 -45.86 30.46 33.25
C ARG A 1171 -46.80 31.61 32.90
N LYS A 1172 -47.02 31.88 31.61
CA LYS A 1172 -47.94 32.92 31.14
C LYS A 1172 -49.40 32.55 31.34
N GLN A 1173 -49.77 31.29 31.14
CA GLN A 1173 -51.09 30.76 31.44
C GLN A 1173 -51.42 30.91 32.93
N LYS A 1174 -50.48 30.60 33.83
CA LYS A 1174 -50.66 30.84 35.28
C LYS A 1174 -50.79 32.33 35.63
N GLN A 1175 -50.09 33.22 34.91
CA GLN A 1175 -50.25 34.68 35.08
C GLN A 1175 -51.62 35.15 34.60
N TYR A 1176 -52.11 34.62 33.49
CA TYR A 1176 -53.44 34.91 32.96
C TYR A 1176 -54.54 34.35 33.87
N GLN A 1177 -54.37 33.12 34.40
CA GLN A 1177 -55.31 32.54 35.36
C GLN A 1177 -55.37 33.35 36.65
N LYS A 1178 -54.23 33.75 37.23
CA LYS A 1178 -54.22 34.66 38.39
C LYS A 1178 -54.90 36.00 38.11
N TYR A 1179 -54.83 36.50 36.88
CA TYR A 1179 -55.53 37.71 36.48
C TYR A 1179 -57.04 37.49 36.41
N LEU A 1180 -57.50 36.35 35.88
CA LEU A 1180 -58.92 35.96 35.89
C LEU A 1180 -59.43 35.73 37.31
N ASP A 1181 -58.66 35.04 38.16
CA ASP A 1181 -59.01 34.80 39.56
C ASP A 1181 -59.13 36.15 40.32
N ASN A 1182 -58.23 37.12 40.06
CA ASN A 1182 -58.33 38.47 40.62
C ASN A 1182 -59.54 39.27 40.09
N ILE A 1183 -60.00 39.00 38.86
CA ILE A 1183 -61.24 39.59 38.32
C ILE A 1183 -62.45 38.95 39.00
N ASP A 1184 -62.48 37.63 39.15
CA ASP A 1184 -63.55 36.92 39.84
C ASP A 1184 -63.62 37.34 41.32
N ASP A 1185 -62.49 37.49 42.01
CA ASP A 1185 -62.43 38.02 43.38
C ASP A 1185 -62.93 39.48 43.44
N ALA A 1186 -62.61 40.34 42.46
CA ALA A 1186 -63.12 41.70 42.39
C ALA A 1186 -64.62 41.78 42.05
N ILE A 1187 -65.16 40.80 41.32
CA ILE A 1187 -66.60 40.65 41.04
C ILE A 1187 -67.32 40.09 42.28
N ASN A 1188 -66.72 39.14 43.00
CA ASN A 1188 -67.25 38.54 44.22
C ASN A 1188 -67.27 39.51 45.41
N ASP A 1189 -66.29 40.43 45.52
CA ASP A 1189 -66.28 41.50 46.51
C ASP A 1189 -67.40 42.55 46.29
N THR A 1190 -67.99 42.62 45.09
CA THR A 1190 -69.19 43.45 44.81
C THR A 1190 -70.52 42.75 45.11
N VAL A 1191 -70.53 41.45 45.44
CA VAL A 1191 -71.77 40.74 45.77
C VAL A 1191 -71.54 39.81 46.96
N THR A 1192 -71.80 40.32 48.17
CA THR A 1192 -72.60 39.58 49.17
C THR A 1192 -73.08 40.50 50.30
N PRO A 1193 -74.31 40.28 50.79
CA PRO A 1193 -74.54 40.27 52.23
C PRO A 1193 -75.12 38.93 52.72
N SER A 1194 -74.45 38.38 53.73
CA SER A 1194 -74.88 37.51 54.84
C SER A 1194 -76.29 36.89 54.88
N THR A 1195 -76.38 35.56 55.08
CA THR A 1195 -76.99 34.93 56.29
C THR A 1195 -76.62 33.44 56.44
N THR A 1196 -76.48 33.00 57.69
CA THR A 1196 -75.91 31.72 58.21
C THR A 1196 -76.99 30.62 58.49
N PRO A 1197 -76.73 29.50 59.22
CA PRO A 1197 -76.17 28.22 58.73
C PRO A 1197 -76.98 26.96 59.17
N SER A 1198 -76.81 25.80 58.53
CA SER A 1198 -77.18 24.50 59.15
C SER A 1198 -76.57 23.25 58.47
N GLN A 1199 -75.71 22.54 59.23
CA GLN A 1199 -75.58 21.08 59.48
C GLN A 1199 -76.01 20.08 58.36
N CYS A 1200 -75.38 18.94 58.06
CA CYS A 1200 -74.36 18.11 58.72
C CYS A 1200 -73.84 17.02 57.74
N THR A 1201 -72.54 16.71 57.82
CA THR A 1201 -71.86 15.39 57.69
C THR A 1201 -71.86 14.50 56.43
N GLN A 1202 -70.61 14.18 56.01
CA GLN A 1202 -70.03 12.88 55.56
C GLN A 1202 -70.43 12.38 54.14
N ARG A 1203 -69.57 11.79 53.29
CA ARG A 1203 -68.33 10.99 53.48
C ARG A 1203 -67.56 10.82 52.15
N LEU A 1204 -66.24 10.62 52.29
CA LEU A 1204 -65.20 10.04 51.41
C LEU A 1204 -65.58 9.25 50.14
N GLY A 1205 -64.71 9.36 49.11
CA GLY A 1205 -64.51 8.32 48.09
C GLY A 1205 -63.51 8.65 46.96
N THR A 1206 -62.21 8.51 47.21
CA THR A 1206 -61.20 8.10 46.20
C THR A 1206 -61.03 6.56 46.27
N PRO A 1207 -60.27 5.87 45.39
CA PRO A 1207 -60.12 5.94 43.91
C PRO A 1207 -60.15 4.51 43.27
N SER A 1208 -60.16 4.41 41.94
CA SER A 1208 -59.77 3.18 41.18
C SER A 1208 -59.04 3.62 39.90
N LYS A 1209 -57.70 3.48 39.80
CA LYS A 1209 -56.92 2.33 39.26
C LYS A 1209 -57.41 1.87 37.86
N VAL A 1210 -56.73 2.20 36.76
CA VAL A 1210 -55.46 1.63 36.16
C VAL A 1210 -55.82 0.82 34.90
N ILE A 1211 -54.85 0.72 33.98
CA ILE A 1211 -54.71 -0.05 32.70
C ILE A 1211 -54.80 0.94 31.50
N ILE A 1212 -53.77 1.24 30.71
CA ILE A 1212 -52.35 0.86 30.52
C ILE A 1212 -51.56 2.13 30.25
#